data_AF-A0A3M7R390-F1
#
_entry.id   AF-A0A3M7R390-F1
#
_cell.length_a   1.000
_cell.length_b   1.000
_cell.length_c   1.000
_cell.angle_alpha   90.00
_cell.angle_beta   90.00
_cell.angle_gamma   90.00
#
_symmetry.space_group_name_H-M   'P 1'
#
loop_
_entity.id
_entity.type
_entity.pdbx_description
1 polymer ?
#
loop_
_entity_poly.entity_id
_entity_poly.type
_entity_poly.pdbx_seq_one_letter_code
_entity_poly.pdbx_strand_id
1 'polypeptide(L)'
;MIAFIPEGLPVCVTLSLLIIAKRMAKNRVLVKNLSVIETLSCVNVIASDKTGTLTQNKMFVASAAYGTESVDFSNVNQERPIGFEQLIASSCLCNNATFDNDAQNQMIPLNQKNAIGDATDIAMLKFSTQYEKYSNIRQKYALLGDIPFNSRNKWMVKVVKPLDRLIHESIFGLNDEANEDIVLIKGAPDYLLKKTTTILEKNGGQTPLNNQIISQIIRLQNEWCIQGQRVLVVCKRKVNYALASQKENFELENFIHETNDFCLVGLVGIIDPPREGIADVISKLKEAGIKVLMVTGDYALTAAAIAVQIGIFTVPDYDTLENMRIRNKENRHNYDKKALLLTGSDIENMLEDDWRLVTLYKEIVFARTTPEQKLRTVKEFQKDKYVVGVTGDGVNDAPALKSADIGIAMGGGSEVAMEASELVLLDNNFSSILIAIRNGRLVFYNLKKVILYLLPGGCFAELIPVLMSIFIGVAQNISSFQMLIISLFTDIAPSLSLMMEKEETDLLKQPPRSRKDHLVDWKFLLHAYLFLGLLIVLSSQCLFFFYMYIYSGLSVNQIIFSFDKLSEIYNETRIDGIKSDVLLHRKFDEIYFRGQTVTFVSIVLLQLFGNLLSTRTNRNSFFTQLPWKKKTKNFYIFAAQFISCLIMIIVVYAPVFNRTFNTRPIQVQFLFLPILFSLVIFLADELRKLMVRRKFIFLDKIAW
;
A
#
# COMPACT_ATOMS: atom_id res chain seq x y z
N MET A 1 20.59 17.43 -30.77
CA MET A 1 19.79 16.31 -30.22
C MET A 1 20.14 16.04 -28.77
N ILE A 2 21.43 15.90 -28.43
CA ILE A 2 21.96 15.75 -27.05
C ILE A 2 21.36 16.82 -26.11
N ALA A 3 21.54 18.11 -26.40
CA ALA A 3 21.05 19.21 -25.57
C ALA A 3 19.51 19.28 -25.34
N PHE A 4 18.68 18.49 -26.03
CA PHE A 4 17.22 18.53 -25.86
C PHE A 4 16.70 17.48 -24.85
N ILE A 5 17.45 16.41 -24.62
CA ILE A 5 17.00 15.26 -23.83
C ILE A 5 17.89 15.20 -22.59
N PRO A 6 17.35 15.35 -21.37
CA PRO A 6 18.17 15.19 -20.16
C PRO A 6 18.56 13.71 -20.01
N GLU A 7 19.72 13.30 -20.53
CA GLU A 7 20.07 11.88 -20.65
C GLU A 7 20.27 11.20 -19.30
N GLY A 8 20.60 11.96 -18.25
CA GLY A 8 20.69 11.47 -16.88
C GLY A 8 19.35 11.20 -16.21
N LEU A 9 18.24 11.72 -16.74
CA LEU A 9 16.94 11.66 -16.08
C LEU A 9 16.44 10.22 -15.85
N PRO A 10 16.45 9.29 -16.84
CA PRO A 10 16.03 7.91 -16.61
C PRO A 10 16.84 7.19 -15.53
N VAL A 11 18.15 7.45 -15.48
CA VAL A 11 19.06 6.89 -14.47
C VAL A 11 18.70 7.43 -13.08
N CYS A 12 18.52 8.74 -12.97
CA CYS A 12 18.19 9.41 -11.71
C CYS A 12 16.83 8.94 -11.17
N VAL A 13 15.82 8.80 -12.02
CA VAL A 13 14.49 8.30 -11.62
C VAL A 13 14.57 6.85 -11.13
N THR A 14 15.27 5.98 -11.87
CA THR A 14 15.39 4.56 -11.51
C THR A 14 16.12 4.36 -10.18
N LEU A 15 17.27 5.02 -10.00
CA LEU A 15 18.02 4.98 -8.74
C LEU A 15 17.21 5.56 -7.58
N SER A 16 16.44 6.61 -7.84
CA SER A 16 15.59 7.24 -6.85
C SER A 16 14.48 6.30 -6.36
N LEU A 17 13.80 5.60 -7.26
CA LEU A 17 12.80 4.60 -6.92
C LEU A 17 13.41 3.45 -6.10
N LEU A 18 14.63 3.01 -6.46
CA LEU A 18 15.35 1.96 -5.75
C LEU A 18 15.71 2.38 -4.31
N ILE A 19 16.14 3.63 -4.11
CA ILE A 19 16.41 4.18 -2.78
C ILE A 19 15.16 4.11 -1.89
N ILE A 20 13.98 4.42 -2.45
CA ILE A 20 12.74 4.37 -1.69
C ILE A 20 12.28 2.93 -1.45
N ALA A 21 12.39 2.05 -2.44
CA ALA A 21 12.11 0.63 -2.23
C ALA A 21 12.97 0.06 -1.08
N LYS A 22 14.25 0.43 -1.02
CA LYS A 22 15.14 0.08 0.11
C LYS A 22 14.69 0.69 1.43
N ARG A 23 14.15 1.92 1.42
CA ARG A 23 13.59 2.58 2.62
C ARG A 23 12.30 1.90 3.10
N MET A 24 11.43 1.48 2.19
CA MET A 24 10.22 0.71 2.50
C MET A 24 10.59 -0.67 3.04
N ALA A 25 11.55 -1.36 2.43
CA ALA A 25 12.02 -2.67 2.87
C ALA A 25 12.61 -2.63 4.29
N LYS A 26 13.32 -1.56 4.67
CA LYS A 26 13.78 -1.34 6.05
C LYS A 26 12.63 -1.27 7.06
N ASN A 27 11.46 -0.79 6.64
CA ASN A 27 10.24 -0.77 7.44
C ASN A 27 9.35 -2.00 7.16
N ARG A 28 9.94 -3.13 6.73
CA ARG A 28 9.23 -4.40 6.49
C ARG A 28 8.14 -4.34 5.41
N VAL A 29 8.17 -3.34 4.52
CA VAL A 29 7.32 -3.26 3.33
C VAL A 29 8.12 -3.63 2.09
N LEU A 30 7.85 -4.81 1.52
CA LEU A 30 8.50 -5.26 0.30
C LEU A 30 7.75 -4.74 -0.92
N VAL A 31 8.48 -4.09 -1.83
CA VAL A 31 7.96 -3.62 -3.11
C VAL A 31 8.44 -4.56 -4.21
N LYS A 32 7.52 -5.24 -4.91
CA LYS A 32 7.85 -6.12 -6.04
C LYS A 32 8.03 -5.35 -7.34
N ASN A 33 7.25 -4.29 -7.53
CA ASN A 33 7.32 -3.44 -8.72
C ASN A 33 7.52 -1.97 -8.34
N LEU A 34 8.58 -1.34 -8.86
CA LEU A 34 8.95 0.04 -8.55
C LEU A 34 7.93 1.07 -9.08
N SER A 35 7.20 0.77 -10.16
CA SER A 35 6.20 1.71 -10.70
C SER A 35 5.04 1.95 -9.73
N VAL A 36 4.74 0.98 -8.86
CA VAL A 36 3.65 1.03 -7.88
C VAL A 36 3.92 2.06 -6.78
N ILE A 37 5.19 2.38 -6.53
CA ILE A 37 5.58 3.42 -5.56
C ILE A 37 4.95 4.77 -5.93
N GLU A 38 4.84 5.07 -7.23
CA GLU A 38 4.17 6.29 -7.68
C GLU A 38 2.65 6.21 -7.50
N THR A 39 2.04 5.07 -7.86
CA THR A 39 0.60 4.85 -7.73
C THR A 39 0.13 4.99 -6.28
N LEU A 40 0.96 4.60 -5.29
CA LEU A 40 0.68 4.76 -3.86
C LEU A 40 0.36 6.21 -3.47
N SER A 41 0.89 7.20 -4.20
CA SER A 41 0.59 8.62 -3.95
C SER A 41 -0.86 9.02 -4.25
N CYS A 42 -1.53 8.26 -5.13
CA CYS A 42 -2.88 8.56 -5.62
C CYS A 42 -3.97 7.70 -4.98
N VAL A 43 -3.61 6.69 -4.18
CA VAL A 43 -4.58 5.78 -3.56
C VAL A 43 -5.58 6.59 -2.76
N ASN A 44 -6.85 6.47 -3.13
CA ASN A 44 -7.97 7.16 -2.50
C ASN A 44 -9.05 6.19 -1.99
N VAL A 45 -8.96 4.90 -2.34
CA VAL A 45 -9.80 3.83 -1.81
C VAL A 45 -8.90 2.65 -1.42
N ILE A 46 -9.12 2.09 -0.22
CA ILE A 46 -8.53 0.83 0.21
C ILE A 46 -9.66 -0.15 0.49
N ALA A 47 -9.75 -1.22 -0.30
CA ALA A 47 -10.65 -2.33 -0.06
C ALA A 47 -9.89 -3.43 0.68
N SER A 48 -10.27 -3.69 1.93
CA SER A 48 -9.60 -4.66 2.78
C SER A 48 -10.47 -5.88 3.04
N ASP A 49 -9.87 -7.07 2.96
CA ASP A 49 -10.47 -8.23 3.61
C ASP A 49 -10.46 -8.06 5.13
N LYS A 50 -11.36 -8.79 5.80
CA LYS A 50 -11.50 -8.76 7.25
C LYS A 50 -10.57 -9.77 7.90
N THR A 51 -10.73 -11.05 7.56
CA THR A 51 -10.06 -12.18 8.22
C THR A 51 -8.58 -12.15 7.88
N GLY A 52 -7.71 -12.23 8.88
CA GLY A 52 -6.25 -12.24 8.70
C GLY A 52 -5.61 -10.99 8.12
N THR A 53 -6.39 -10.03 7.63
CA THR A 53 -5.92 -8.71 7.23
C THR A 53 -6.19 -7.67 8.32
N LEU A 54 -7.47 -7.37 8.61
CA LEU A 54 -7.86 -6.44 9.69
C LEU A 54 -7.85 -7.11 11.07
N THR A 55 -8.10 -8.41 11.10
CA THR A 55 -8.05 -9.27 12.28
C THR A 55 -6.78 -10.10 12.32
N GLN A 56 -6.52 -10.75 13.45
CA GLN A 56 -5.27 -11.48 13.69
C GLN A 56 -5.24 -12.89 13.07
N ASN A 57 -6.38 -13.39 12.56
CA ASN A 57 -6.57 -14.80 12.19
C ASN A 57 -6.22 -15.77 13.33
N LYS A 58 -6.49 -15.34 14.57
CA LYS A 58 -6.29 -16.12 15.79
C LYS A 58 -7.64 -16.37 16.44
N MET A 59 -8.41 -17.25 15.79
CA MET A 59 -9.77 -17.55 16.22
C MET A 59 -9.79 -18.31 17.55
N PHE A 60 -10.68 -17.92 18.45
CA PHE A 60 -10.96 -18.65 19.69
C PHE A 60 -12.45 -18.61 20.01
N VAL A 61 -12.91 -19.60 20.78
CA VAL A 61 -14.30 -19.64 21.27
C VAL A 61 -14.46 -18.60 22.38
N ALA A 62 -15.31 -17.60 22.14
CA ALA A 62 -15.59 -16.52 23.07
C ALA A 62 -16.91 -16.72 23.83
N SER A 63 -17.87 -17.44 23.24
CA SER A 63 -19.13 -17.76 23.88
C SER A 63 -19.59 -19.17 23.49
N ALA A 64 -20.27 -19.86 24.40
CA ALA A 64 -20.90 -21.14 24.13
C ALA A 64 -22.28 -21.15 24.79
N ALA A 65 -23.23 -21.84 24.19
CA ALA A 65 -24.58 -22.02 24.70
C ALA A 65 -25.00 -23.47 24.49
N TYR A 66 -25.63 -24.07 25.48
CA TYR A 66 -26.30 -25.36 25.32
C TYR A 66 -27.81 -25.10 25.29
N GLY A 67 -28.51 -25.67 24.32
CA GLY A 67 -29.91 -25.31 24.06
C GLY A 67 -30.09 -23.80 23.85
N THR A 68 -30.73 -23.11 24.80
CA THR A 68 -30.97 -21.65 24.77
C THR A 68 -30.17 -20.87 25.83
N GLU A 69 -29.43 -21.53 26.72
CA GLU A 69 -28.71 -20.88 27.83
C GLU A 69 -27.24 -20.65 27.47
N SER A 70 -26.77 -19.41 27.62
CA SER A 70 -25.36 -19.05 27.47
C SER A 70 -24.53 -19.49 28.68
N VAL A 71 -23.32 -19.97 28.43
CA VAL A 71 -22.38 -20.43 29.45
C VAL A 71 -21.36 -19.36 29.77
N ASP A 72 -21.25 -19.00 31.06
CA ASP A 72 -20.19 -18.12 31.56
C ASP A 72 -18.93 -18.92 31.89
N PHE A 73 -17.88 -18.78 31.08
CA PHE A 73 -16.61 -19.51 31.22
C PHE A 73 -15.88 -19.31 32.56
N SER A 74 -16.17 -18.25 33.30
CA SER A 74 -15.61 -17.97 34.63
C SER A 74 -16.13 -18.92 35.73
N ASN A 75 -17.35 -19.46 35.58
CA ASN A 75 -18.03 -20.24 36.62
C ASN A 75 -18.05 -21.77 36.36
N VAL A 76 -17.40 -22.25 35.29
CA VAL A 76 -17.51 -23.64 34.77
C VAL A 76 -16.77 -24.70 35.62
N ASN A 77 -16.09 -24.30 36.69
CA ASN A 77 -15.23 -25.19 37.47
C ASN A 77 -15.95 -26.00 38.56
N GLN A 78 -17.23 -25.76 38.87
CA GLN A 78 -17.87 -26.38 40.05
C GLN A 78 -18.97 -27.42 39.76
N GLU A 79 -19.73 -27.34 38.66
CA GLU A 79 -20.66 -28.40 38.22
C GLU A 79 -21.02 -28.18 36.74
N ARG A 80 -20.85 -29.20 35.88
CA ARG A 80 -21.08 -29.07 34.43
C ARG A 80 -22.38 -29.73 34.01
N PRO A 81 -23.32 -29.01 33.37
CA PRO A 81 -24.51 -29.62 32.79
C PRO A 81 -24.16 -30.65 31.71
N ILE A 82 -24.93 -31.73 31.62
CA ILE A 82 -24.76 -32.77 30.60
C ILE A 82 -24.84 -32.18 29.18
N GLY A 83 -25.73 -31.20 28.97
CA GLY A 83 -25.84 -30.49 27.70
C GLY A 83 -24.55 -29.79 27.27
N PHE A 84 -23.81 -29.22 28.23
CA PHE A 84 -22.52 -28.60 27.96
C PHE A 84 -21.41 -29.63 27.71
N GLU A 85 -21.40 -30.74 28.45
CA GLU A 85 -20.48 -31.85 28.21
C GLU A 85 -20.63 -32.41 26.78
N GLN A 86 -21.87 -32.55 26.30
CA GLN A 86 -22.15 -33.00 24.94
C GLN A 86 -21.70 -31.99 23.89
N LEU A 87 -21.83 -30.69 24.16
CA LEU A 87 -21.33 -29.65 23.27
C LEU A 87 -19.80 -29.72 23.14
N ILE A 88 -19.08 -29.87 24.25
CA ILE A 88 -17.62 -30.01 24.26
C ILE A 88 -17.18 -31.27 23.50
N ALA A 89 -17.81 -32.41 23.80
CA ALA A 89 -17.49 -33.68 23.14
C ALA A 89 -17.77 -33.61 21.63
N SER A 90 -18.92 -33.05 21.23
CA SER A 90 -19.30 -32.88 19.83
C SER A 90 -18.35 -31.93 19.10
N SER A 91 -17.89 -30.88 19.76
CA SER A 91 -16.89 -29.93 19.23
C SER A 91 -15.53 -30.57 19.00
N CYS A 92 -15.17 -31.55 19.84
CA CYS A 92 -13.92 -32.31 19.69
C CYS A 92 -14.02 -33.37 18.57
N LEU A 93 -15.13 -34.11 18.51
CA LEU A 93 -15.34 -35.22 17.58
C LEU A 93 -15.64 -34.73 16.15
N CYS A 94 -16.49 -33.70 15.99
CA CYS A 94 -16.83 -33.13 14.69
C CYS A 94 -15.81 -32.08 14.25
N ASN A 95 -14.54 -32.50 14.08
CA ASN A 95 -13.45 -31.55 13.86
C ASN A 95 -12.26 -32.22 13.15
N ASN A 96 -11.68 -31.54 12.17
CA ASN A 96 -10.55 -32.04 11.37
C ASN A 96 -9.19 -31.54 11.87
N ALA A 97 -9.13 -30.52 12.73
CA ALA A 97 -7.88 -30.00 13.22
C ALA A 97 -7.15 -30.98 14.15
N THR A 98 -5.82 -31.02 14.10
CA THR A 98 -4.95 -31.80 14.99
C THR A 98 -3.86 -30.92 15.56
N PHE A 99 -3.37 -31.24 16.77
CA PHE A 99 -2.18 -30.57 17.30
C PHE A 99 -0.93 -31.11 16.62
N ASP A 100 0.03 -30.23 16.37
CA ASP A 100 1.32 -30.62 15.81
C ASP A 100 2.08 -31.54 16.79
N ASN A 101 2.81 -32.53 16.26
CA ASN A 101 3.48 -33.56 17.07
C ASN A 101 4.55 -32.95 18.00
N ASP A 102 5.19 -31.86 17.57
CA ASP A 102 6.17 -31.12 18.38
C ASP A 102 5.50 -30.30 19.51
N ALA A 103 4.25 -29.86 19.30
CA ALA A 103 3.47 -29.10 20.29
C ALA A 103 2.78 -29.99 21.35
N GLN A 104 2.70 -31.31 21.11
CA GLN A 104 2.21 -32.28 22.10
C GLN A 104 3.24 -32.54 23.21
N ASN A 105 4.55 -32.48 22.89
CA ASN A 105 5.64 -32.84 23.81
C ASN A 105 6.20 -31.66 24.64
N GLN A 106 5.84 -30.41 24.33
CA GLN A 106 6.31 -29.22 25.05
C GLN A 106 5.25 -28.67 26.02
N MET A 107 5.64 -28.25 27.23
CA MET A 107 4.81 -27.50 28.19
C MET A 107 4.56 -26.06 27.69
N ILE A 108 3.91 -25.91 26.54
CA ILE A 108 3.47 -24.61 26.02
C ILE A 108 1.99 -24.39 26.42
N PRO A 109 1.61 -23.18 26.87
CA PRO A 109 0.20 -22.83 27.10
C PRO A 109 -0.69 -23.14 25.88
N LEU A 110 -1.89 -23.70 26.11
CA LEU A 110 -2.86 -24.11 25.08
C LEU A 110 -3.10 -23.07 23.97
N ASN A 111 -3.10 -21.78 24.33
CA ASN A 111 -3.30 -20.68 23.39
C ASN A 111 -2.19 -20.58 22.33
N GLN A 112 -0.95 -20.94 22.70
CA GLN A 112 0.24 -20.87 21.85
C GLN A 112 0.58 -22.20 21.16
N LYS A 113 -0.13 -23.29 21.47
CA LYS A 113 0.06 -24.56 20.75
C LYS A 113 -0.35 -24.41 19.29
N ASN A 114 0.56 -24.77 18.40
CA ASN A 114 0.30 -24.84 16.97
C ASN A 114 -0.58 -26.06 16.67
N ALA A 115 -1.56 -25.85 15.80
CA ALA A 115 -2.48 -26.87 15.34
C ALA A 115 -2.61 -26.76 13.82
N ILE A 116 -2.81 -27.89 13.17
CA ILE A 116 -2.97 -28.04 11.73
C ILE A 116 -4.47 -28.20 11.46
N GLY A 117 -5.03 -27.36 10.59
CA GLY A 117 -6.44 -27.37 10.21
C GLY A 117 -6.98 -25.97 9.95
N ASP A 118 -8.28 -25.87 9.64
CA ASP A 118 -8.95 -24.58 9.46
C ASP A 118 -9.02 -23.81 10.78
N ALA A 119 -8.94 -22.48 10.74
CA ALA A 119 -8.93 -21.62 11.93
C ALA A 119 -10.14 -21.86 12.86
N THR A 120 -11.32 -22.10 12.29
CA THR A 120 -12.55 -22.42 13.01
C THR A 120 -12.45 -23.76 13.76
N ASP A 121 -11.82 -24.75 13.13
CA ASP A 121 -11.63 -26.08 13.68
C ASP A 121 -10.56 -26.08 14.76
N ILE A 122 -9.49 -25.31 14.57
CA ILE A 122 -8.46 -25.07 15.58
C ILE A 122 -9.07 -24.41 16.82
N ALA A 123 -9.93 -23.40 16.65
CA ALA A 123 -10.61 -22.72 17.76
C ALA A 123 -11.46 -23.70 18.58
N MET A 124 -12.25 -24.53 17.89
CA MET A 124 -13.10 -25.56 18.52
C MET A 124 -12.29 -26.66 19.20
N LEU A 125 -11.14 -27.05 18.63
CA LEU A 125 -10.24 -28.03 19.23
C LEU A 125 -9.58 -27.47 20.50
N LYS A 126 -9.08 -26.23 20.44
CA LYS A 126 -8.52 -25.56 21.62
C LYS A 126 -9.56 -25.40 22.71
N PHE A 127 -10.81 -25.09 22.35
CA PHE A 127 -11.92 -25.04 23.28
C PHE A 127 -12.20 -26.38 23.96
N SER A 128 -12.26 -27.49 23.21
CA SER A 128 -12.53 -28.80 23.82
C SER A 128 -11.38 -29.31 24.68
N THR A 129 -10.13 -29.00 24.30
CA THR A 129 -8.92 -29.47 24.99
C THR A 129 -8.53 -28.64 26.21
N GLN A 130 -9.17 -27.49 26.45
CA GLN A 130 -9.12 -26.82 27.76
C GLN A 130 -9.62 -27.73 28.90
N TYR A 131 -10.41 -28.74 28.57
CA TYR A 131 -10.97 -29.70 29.50
C TYR A 131 -10.28 -31.06 29.35
N GLU A 132 -9.47 -31.45 30.34
CA GLU A 132 -8.62 -32.65 30.28
C GLU A 132 -9.38 -33.93 29.89
N LYS A 133 -10.61 -34.11 30.40
CA LYS A 133 -11.51 -35.25 30.11
C LYS A 133 -11.70 -35.51 28.60
N TYR A 134 -11.68 -34.47 27.76
CA TYR A 134 -12.02 -34.54 26.34
C TYR A 134 -10.81 -34.46 25.39
N SER A 135 -9.59 -34.29 25.93
CA SER A 135 -8.36 -34.26 25.15
C SER A 135 -8.14 -35.52 24.31
N ASN A 136 -8.36 -36.70 24.92
CA ASN A 136 -8.15 -38.01 24.30
C ASN A 136 -9.45 -38.66 23.81
N ILE A 137 -10.56 -37.92 23.73
CA ILE A 137 -11.87 -38.51 23.40
C ILE A 137 -11.89 -39.12 21.99
N ARG A 138 -11.15 -38.55 21.05
CA ARG A 138 -11.12 -39.02 19.65
C ARG A 138 -10.61 -40.46 19.50
N GLN A 139 -9.70 -40.91 20.37
CA GLN A 139 -9.19 -42.29 20.34
C GLN A 139 -10.24 -43.31 20.80
N LYS A 140 -11.29 -42.85 21.48
CA LYS A 140 -12.37 -43.69 22.05
C LYS A 140 -13.56 -43.87 21.11
N TYR A 141 -13.49 -43.28 19.91
CA TYR A 141 -14.51 -43.36 18.88
C TYR A 141 -13.87 -43.78 17.55
N ALA A 142 -14.49 -44.74 16.86
CA ALA A 142 -14.13 -45.10 15.50
C ALA A 142 -14.86 -44.17 14.50
N LEU A 143 -14.13 -43.66 13.51
CA LEU A 143 -14.68 -42.82 12.44
C LEU A 143 -15.25 -43.72 11.33
N LEU A 144 -16.56 -43.60 11.04
CA LEU A 144 -17.24 -44.37 10.00
C LEU A 144 -17.45 -43.57 8.70
N GLY A 145 -17.60 -42.25 8.81
CA GLY A 145 -17.84 -41.38 7.67
C GLY A 145 -17.45 -39.93 7.99
N ASP A 146 -16.92 -39.24 7.00
CA ASP A 146 -16.41 -37.87 7.13
C ASP A 146 -16.77 -37.07 5.89
N ILE A 147 -17.42 -35.92 6.08
CA ILE A 147 -17.63 -34.92 5.04
C ILE A 147 -16.99 -33.63 5.54
N PRO A 148 -15.88 -33.19 4.93
CA PRO A 148 -15.25 -31.93 5.29
C PRO A 148 -16.17 -30.75 4.96
N PHE A 149 -15.91 -29.61 5.60
CA PHE A 149 -16.68 -28.40 5.32
C PHE A 149 -16.56 -27.98 3.85
N ASN A 150 -17.70 -27.65 3.23
CA ASN A 150 -17.74 -27.08 1.88
C ASN A 150 -18.54 -25.77 1.90
N SER A 151 -18.01 -24.71 1.27
CA SER A 151 -18.65 -23.39 1.16
C SER A 151 -20.03 -23.43 0.47
N ARG A 152 -20.27 -24.41 -0.41
CA ARG A 152 -21.59 -24.63 -1.04
C ARG A 152 -22.62 -25.13 -0.02
N ASN A 153 -22.25 -26.15 0.77
CA ASN A 153 -23.15 -26.82 1.70
C ASN A 153 -23.28 -26.08 3.04
N LYS A 154 -22.23 -25.37 3.47
CA LYS A 154 -22.14 -24.58 4.71
C LYS A 154 -22.19 -25.39 6.01
N TRP A 155 -21.91 -26.69 5.94
CA TRP A 155 -21.82 -27.59 7.09
C TRP A 155 -20.72 -28.65 6.88
N MET A 156 -20.36 -29.32 7.98
CA MET A 156 -19.41 -30.43 8.08
C MET A 156 -20.06 -31.55 8.88
N VAL A 157 -19.82 -32.82 8.51
CA VAL A 157 -20.38 -34.00 9.19
C VAL A 157 -19.30 -35.01 9.54
N LYS A 158 -19.41 -35.59 10.73
CA LYS A 158 -18.69 -36.82 11.12
C LYS A 158 -19.66 -37.86 11.66
N VAL A 159 -19.51 -39.10 11.21
CA VAL A 159 -20.23 -40.26 11.74
C VAL A 159 -19.27 -41.06 12.60
N VAL A 160 -19.59 -41.20 13.88
CA VAL A 160 -18.72 -41.81 14.89
C VAL A 160 -19.41 -42.97 15.59
N LYS A 161 -18.66 -44.05 15.81
CA LYS A 161 -19.07 -45.22 16.58
C LYS A 161 -18.30 -45.29 17.89
N PRO A 162 -18.96 -45.42 19.05
CA PRO A 162 -18.26 -45.53 20.33
C PRO A 162 -17.49 -46.86 20.42
N LEU A 163 -16.19 -46.79 20.77
CA LEU A 163 -15.37 -47.96 21.13
C LEU A 163 -15.44 -48.22 22.64
N ASP A 164 -15.49 -47.15 23.43
CA ASP A 164 -15.59 -47.19 24.90
C ASP A 164 -17.01 -46.80 25.34
N ARG A 165 -17.78 -47.78 25.81
CA ARG A 165 -19.20 -47.61 26.18
C ARG A 165 -19.38 -46.76 27.44
N LEU A 166 -18.52 -46.90 28.43
CA LEU A 166 -18.65 -46.20 29.71
C LEU A 166 -18.56 -44.67 29.52
N ILE A 167 -17.65 -44.25 28.64
CA ILE A 167 -17.47 -42.82 28.35
C ILE A 167 -18.57 -42.30 27.44
N HIS A 168 -19.04 -43.13 26.51
CA HIS A 168 -20.20 -42.80 25.69
C HIS A 168 -21.46 -42.56 26.53
N GLU A 169 -21.76 -43.47 27.46
CA GLU A 169 -22.90 -43.37 28.39
C GLU A 169 -22.77 -42.14 29.29
N SER A 170 -21.57 -41.85 29.79
CA SER A 170 -21.34 -40.67 30.63
C SER A 170 -21.58 -39.33 29.93
N ILE A 171 -21.45 -39.28 28.60
CA ILE A 171 -21.55 -38.04 27.82
C ILE A 171 -22.92 -37.93 27.15
N PHE A 172 -23.36 -38.98 26.45
CA PHE A 172 -24.57 -38.95 25.62
C PHE A 172 -25.81 -39.57 26.28
N GLY A 173 -25.67 -40.15 27.48
CA GLY A 173 -26.76 -40.76 28.27
C GLY A 173 -26.94 -42.26 28.05
N LEU A 174 -27.67 -42.92 28.96
CA LEU A 174 -28.05 -44.34 28.92
C LEU A 174 -29.22 -44.55 27.94
N ASN A 175 -29.09 -45.51 27.03
CA ASN A 175 -30.22 -46.24 26.42
C ASN A 175 -29.78 -47.70 26.20
N ASP A 176 -30.65 -48.63 26.60
CA ASP A 176 -30.40 -50.08 26.70
C ASP A 176 -30.34 -50.85 25.36
N GLU A 177 -30.40 -50.18 24.20
CA GLU A 177 -30.41 -50.86 22.89
C GLU A 177 -29.09 -50.66 22.11
N ALA A 178 -28.56 -51.79 21.65
CA ALA A 178 -27.19 -51.97 21.19
C ALA A 178 -26.84 -51.22 19.88
N ASN A 179 -25.61 -50.68 19.82
CA ASN A 179 -24.93 -50.19 18.61
C ASN A 179 -25.56 -48.99 17.89
N GLU A 180 -25.77 -47.87 18.58
CA GLU A 180 -26.15 -46.62 17.91
C GLU A 180 -24.91 -45.83 17.46
N ASP A 181 -24.79 -45.57 16.16
CA ASP A 181 -23.79 -44.65 15.62
C ASP A 181 -24.32 -43.20 15.77
N ILE A 182 -23.42 -42.24 16.01
CA ILE A 182 -23.79 -40.83 16.13
C ILE A 182 -23.31 -40.07 14.91
N VAL A 183 -24.25 -39.38 14.26
CA VAL A 183 -23.96 -38.35 13.28
C VAL A 183 -23.84 -37.02 14.00
N LEU A 184 -22.66 -36.41 13.93
CA LEU A 184 -22.39 -35.07 14.43
C LEU A 184 -22.25 -34.11 13.25
N ILE A 185 -23.01 -33.02 13.27
CA ILE A 185 -22.99 -32.00 12.22
C ILE A 185 -22.75 -30.63 12.85
N LYS A 186 -21.86 -29.84 12.24
CA LYS A 186 -21.67 -28.44 12.60
C LYS A 186 -21.72 -27.55 11.37
N GLY A 187 -22.21 -26.33 11.52
CA GLY A 187 -22.39 -25.45 10.37
C GLY A 187 -23.11 -24.15 10.66
N ALA A 188 -23.52 -23.48 9.59
CA ALA A 188 -24.21 -22.20 9.66
C ALA A 188 -25.62 -22.34 10.29
N PRO A 189 -26.00 -21.44 11.22
CA PRO A 189 -27.32 -21.45 11.86
C PRO A 189 -28.48 -21.42 10.85
N ASP A 190 -28.39 -20.54 9.83
CA ASP A 190 -29.44 -20.34 8.80
C ASP A 190 -29.83 -21.62 8.05
N TYR A 191 -28.90 -22.58 7.96
CA TYR A 191 -29.12 -23.86 7.28
C TYR A 191 -29.52 -24.95 8.26
N LEU A 192 -28.75 -25.14 9.33
CA LEU A 192 -28.96 -26.26 10.26
C LEU A 192 -30.23 -26.12 11.08
N LEU A 193 -30.63 -24.90 11.47
CA LEU A 193 -31.86 -24.69 12.23
C LEU A 193 -33.13 -25.13 11.46
N LYS A 194 -33.08 -25.17 10.13
CA LYS A 194 -34.19 -25.67 9.30
C LYS A 194 -34.31 -27.20 9.30
N LYS A 195 -33.22 -27.90 9.65
CA LYS A 195 -33.14 -29.37 9.68
C LYS A 195 -33.28 -29.96 11.09
N THR A 196 -33.28 -29.12 12.12
CA THR A 196 -33.40 -29.51 13.52
C THR A 196 -34.85 -29.61 13.97
N THR A 197 -35.20 -30.67 14.70
CA THR A 197 -36.56 -30.89 15.22
C THR A 197 -36.62 -30.94 16.75
N THR A 198 -35.52 -31.29 17.41
CA THR A 198 -35.43 -31.30 18.88
C THR A 198 -34.27 -30.45 19.39
N ILE A 199 -34.34 -30.04 20.65
CA ILE A 199 -33.29 -29.31 21.38
C ILE A 199 -32.89 -30.07 22.63
N LEU A 200 -31.61 -29.99 22.97
CA LEU A 200 -31.06 -30.60 24.17
C LEU A 200 -31.21 -29.66 25.38
N GLU A 201 -31.83 -30.15 26.45
CA GLU A 201 -31.95 -29.43 27.72
C GLU A 201 -30.80 -29.73 28.69
N LYS A 202 -30.74 -28.96 29.78
CA LYS A 202 -29.72 -29.06 30.84
C LYS A 202 -29.52 -30.49 31.38
N ASN A 203 -30.61 -31.25 31.49
CA ASN A 203 -30.65 -32.60 32.05
C ASN A 203 -30.29 -33.69 31.02
N GLY A 204 -30.00 -33.34 29.77
CA GLY A 204 -29.76 -34.28 28.67
C GLY A 204 -31.02 -34.80 27.97
N GLY A 205 -32.21 -34.38 28.43
CA GLY A 205 -33.49 -34.64 27.76
C GLY A 205 -33.62 -33.89 26.43
N GLN A 206 -34.42 -34.44 25.51
CA GLN A 206 -34.72 -33.82 24.23
C GLN A 206 -36.15 -33.28 24.23
N THR A 207 -36.33 -31.99 23.98
CA THR A 207 -37.65 -31.37 23.82
C THR A 207 -37.87 -30.92 22.38
N PRO A 208 -39.13 -30.91 21.89
CA PRO A 208 -39.42 -30.48 20.52
C PRO A 208 -39.12 -28.99 20.34
N LEU A 209 -38.58 -28.65 19.17
CA LEU A 209 -38.18 -27.29 18.83
C LEU A 209 -39.42 -26.42 18.53
N ASN A 210 -39.82 -25.58 19.48
CA ASN A 210 -40.93 -24.64 19.31
C ASN A 210 -40.48 -23.34 18.63
N ASN A 211 -41.40 -22.65 17.93
CA ASN A 211 -41.12 -21.35 17.29
C ASN A 211 -40.60 -20.29 18.29
N GLN A 212 -41.03 -20.34 19.55
CA GLN A 212 -40.51 -19.46 20.61
C GLN A 212 -39.02 -19.73 20.88
N ILE A 213 -38.62 -21.01 20.97
CA ILE A 213 -37.24 -21.42 21.19
C ILE A 213 -36.36 -21.01 20.00
N ILE A 214 -36.85 -21.18 18.77
CA ILE A 214 -36.16 -20.73 17.56
C ILE A 214 -35.91 -19.22 17.62
N SER A 215 -36.91 -18.43 18.03
CA SER A 215 -36.77 -16.97 18.14
C SER A 215 -35.74 -16.57 19.21
N GLN A 216 -35.64 -17.33 20.31
CA GLN A 216 -34.61 -17.11 21.34
C GLN A 216 -33.21 -17.44 20.81
N ILE A 217 -33.05 -18.53 20.06
CA ILE A 217 -31.77 -18.91 19.45
C ILE A 217 -31.32 -17.85 18.44
N ILE A 218 -32.22 -17.38 17.58
CA ILE A 218 -31.93 -16.32 16.60
C ILE A 218 -31.53 -15.02 17.32
N ARG A 219 -32.21 -14.68 18.42
CA ARG A 219 -31.86 -13.52 19.23
C ARG A 219 -30.45 -13.65 19.81
N LEU A 220 -30.12 -14.79 20.41
CA LEU A 220 -28.80 -15.07 20.98
C LEU A 220 -27.70 -15.09 19.90
N GLN A 221 -27.98 -15.67 18.73
CA GLN A 221 -27.12 -15.57 17.56
C GLN A 221 -26.84 -14.11 17.19
N ASN A 222 -27.88 -13.28 17.09
CA ASN A 222 -27.73 -11.87 16.73
C ASN A 222 -26.94 -11.08 17.78
N GLU A 223 -27.19 -11.32 19.07
CA GLU A 223 -26.45 -10.70 20.18
C GLU A 223 -24.95 -11.01 20.09
N TRP A 224 -24.57 -12.27 19.83
CA TRP A 224 -23.18 -12.65 19.64
C TRP A 224 -22.58 -12.11 18.33
N CYS A 225 -23.35 -12.05 17.25
CA CYS A 225 -22.90 -11.43 16.01
C CYS A 225 -22.62 -9.93 16.17
N ILE A 226 -23.43 -9.20 16.95
CA ILE A 226 -23.20 -7.79 17.29
C ILE A 226 -21.91 -7.60 18.10
N GLN A 227 -21.50 -8.61 18.87
CA GLN A 227 -20.21 -8.61 19.56
C GLN A 227 -19.03 -8.96 18.63
N GLY A 228 -19.28 -9.19 17.33
CA GLY A 228 -18.24 -9.57 16.36
C GLY A 228 -17.92 -11.06 16.37
N GLN A 229 -18.76 -11.90 16.99
CA GLN A 229 -18.57 -13.35 17.00
C GLN A 229 -19.22 -14.00 15.77
N ARG A 230 -18.55 -15.01 15.24
CA ARG A 230 -19.06 -15.95 14.25
C ARG A 230 -19.74 -17.10 14.97
N VAL A 231 -21.05 -17.23 14.80
CA VAL A 231 -21.85 -18.26 15.47
C VAL A 231 -21.95 -19.51 14.61
N LEU A 232 -21.63 -20.66 15.21
CA LEU A 232 -21.86 -21.98 14.65
C LEU A 232 -22.88 -22.73 15.47
N VAL A 233 -23.64 -23.59 14.80
CA VAL A 233 -24.55 -24.52 15.43
C VAL A 233 -23.96 -25.92 15.38
N VAL A 234 -24.06 -26.65 16.50
CA VAL A 234 -23.68 -28.06 16.61
C VAL A 234 -24.93 -28.88 16.88
N CYS A 235 -25.17 -29.86 16.02
CA CYS A 235 -26.28 -30.79 16.16
C CYS A 235 -25.78 -32.23 16.15
N LYS A 236 -26.59 -33.11 16.74
CA LYS A 236 -26.37 -34.55 16.75
C LYS A 236 -27.61 -35.28 16.25
N ARG A 237 -27.42 -36.47 15.71
CA ARG A 237 -28.49 -37.42 15.42
C ARG A 237 -28.00 -38.83 15.68
N LYS A 238 -28.85 -39.64 16.31
CA LYS A 238 -28.64 -41.08 16.46
C LYS A 238 -29.09 -41.77 15.18
N VAL A 239 -28.21 -42.59 14.59
CA VAL A 239 -28.49 -43.33 13.34
C VAL A 239 -27.85 -44.71 13.44
N ASN A 240 -28.52 -45.74 12.93
CA ASN A 240 -27.86 -47.02 12.68
C ASN A 240 -27.18 -46.96 11.31
N TYR A 241 -25.90 -46.60 11.27
CA TYR A 241 -25.18 -46.37 10.02
C TYR A 241 -25.03 -47.67 9.22
N ALA A 242 -24.85 -48.81 9.91
CA ALA A 242 -24.71 -50.11 9.27
C ALA A 242 -25.91 -50.49 8.39
N LEU A 243 -27.13 -50.14 8.82
CA LEU A 243 -28.35 -50.33 8.01
C LEU A 243 -28.47 -49.30 6.89
N ALA A 244 -28.04 -48.06 7.13
CA ALA A 244 -28.09 -47.00 6.12
C ALA A 244 -27.09 -47.23 4.96
N SER A 245 -25.89 -47.73 5.27
CA SER A 245 -24.82 -47.98 4.31
C SER A 245 -25.06 -49.20 3.39
N GLN A 246 -26.03 -50.05 3.73
CA GLN A 246 -26.38 -51.24 2.93
C GLN A 246 -27.31 -50.93 1.74
N LYS A 247 -27.79 -49.69 1.61
CA LYS A 247 -28.61 -49.27 0.45
C LYS A 247 -27.76 -49.17 -0.83
N GLU A 248 -28.30 -49.62 -1.96
CA GLU A 248 -27.68 -49.42 -3.28
C GLU A 248 -27.51 -47.90 -3.53
N ASN A 249 -26.33 -47.49 -4.03
CA ASN A 249 -25.94 -46.08 -4.26
C ASN A 249 -25.91 -45.18 -3.02
N PHE A 250 -25.46 -45.69 -1.86
CA PHE A 250 -25.28 -44.86 -0.67
C PHE A 250 -24.13 -43.86 -0.83
N GLU A 251 -24.48 -42.58 -1.01
CA GLU A 251 -23.57 -41.44 -0.81
C GLU A 251 -23.94 -40.72 0.49
N LEU A 252 -22.96 -40.55 1.38
CA LEU A 252 -23.17 -39.92 2.68
C LEU A 252 -23.72 -38.49 2.55
N GLU A 253 -23.28 -37.76 1.52
CA GLU A 253 -23.72 -36.39 1.26
C GLU A 253 -25.23 -36.33 0.95
N ASN A 254 -25.71 -37.21 0.05
CA ASN A 254 -27.13 -37.33 -0.28
C ASN A 254 -27.96 -37.78 0.94
N PHE A 255 -27.44 -38.74 1.71
CA PHE A 255 -28.09 -39.17 2.95
C PHE A 255 -28.29 -38.02 3.94
N ILE A 256 -27.28 -37.16 4.13
CA ILE A 256 -27.37 -35.97 5.00
C ILE A 256 -28.31 -34.90 4.41
N HIS A 257 -28.36 -34.77 3.09
CA HIS A 257 -29.29 -33.86 2.44
C HIS A 257 -30.76 -34.28 2.63
N GLU A 258 -31.04 -35.57 2.57
CA GLU A 258 -32.38 -36.14 2.76
C GLU A 258 -32.77 -36.27 4.23
N THR A 259 -31.82 -36.38 5.15
CA THR A 259 -32.13 -36.45 6.58
C THR A 259 -32.58 -35.10 7.14
N ASN A 260 -33.79 -35.13 7.70
CA ASN A 260 -34.38 -34.15 8.60
C ASN A 260 -34.60 -34.85 9.94
N ASP A 261 -34.48 -34.17 11.08
CA ASP A 261 -34.52 -34.70 12.48
C ASP A 261 -33.18 -34.66 13.22
N PHE A 262 -32.48 -33.53 13.15
CA PHE A 262 -31.32 -33.30 14.00
C PHE A 262 -31.73 -32.75 15.37
N CYS A 263 -31.03 -33.17 16.42
CA CYS A 263 -31.13 -32.61 17.76
C CYS A 263 -30.09 -31.50 17.92
N LEU A 264 -30.53 -30.28 18.21
CA LEU A 264 -29.67 -29.14 18.51
C LEU A 264 -28.99 -29.34 19.86
N VAL A 265 -27.66 -29.46 19.86
CA VAL A 265 -26.86 -29.58 21.08
C VAL A 265 -26.59 -28.19 21.66
N GLY A 266 -26.16 -27.25 20.81
CA GLY A 266 -25.84 -25.91 21.24
C GLY A 266 -25.23 -25.03 20.16
N LEU A 267 -24.89 -23.80 20.56
CA LEU A 267 -24.24 -22.80 19.73
C LEU A 267 -22.85 -22.49 20.27
N VAL A 268 -21.93 -22.18 19.35
CA VAL A 268 -20.59 -21.72 19.69
C VAL A 268 -20.28 -20.43 18.95
N GLY A 269 -19.95 -19.39 19.70
CA GLY A 269 -19.49 -18.10 19.21
C GLY A 269 -17.97 -18.05 19.15
N ILE A 270 -17.43 -17.92 17.94
CA ILE A 270 -15.99 -17.85 17.66
C ILE A 270 -15.64 -16.43 17.28
N ILE A 271 -14.69 -15.81 17.96
CA ILE A 271 -14.24 -14.46 17.63
C ILE A 271 -12.87 -14.51 16.95
N ASP A 272 -12.70 -13.65 15.95
CA ASP A 272 -11.40 -13.32 15.39
C ASP A 272 -11.07 -11.87 15.78
N PRO A 273 -10.19 -11.66 16.77
CA PRO A 273 -9.99 -10.34 17.34
C PRO A 273 -9.35 -9.38 16.31
N PRO A 274 -9.74 -8.09 16.32
CA PRO A 274 -9.07 -7.08 15.51
C PRO A 274 -7.58 -6.95 15.89
N ARG A 275 -6.74 -6.53 14.94
CA ARG A 275 -5.33 -6.23 15.22
C ARG A 275 -5.19 -5.05 16.19
N GLU A 276 -4.17 -5.09 17.04
CA GLU A 276 -3.88 -3.98 17.95
C GLU A 276 -3.57 -2.70 17.18
N GLY A 277 -4.15 -1.56 17.60
CA GLY A 277 -3.93 -0.26 16.97
C GLY A 277 -4.61 -0.06 15.61
N ILE A 278 -5.37 -1.03 15.09
CA ILE A 278 -6.03 -0.92 13.77
C ILE A 278 -6.97 0.29 13.67
N ALA A 279 -7.66 0.63 14.76
CA ALA A 279 -8.59 1.76 14.79
C ALA A 279 -7.88 3.11 14.57
N ASP A 280 -6.69 3.29 15.17
CA ASP A 280 -5.86 4.48 14.94
C ASP A 280 -5.34 4.53 13.49
N VAL A 281 -5.01 3.36 12.91
CA VAL A 281 -4.59 3.29 11.51
C VAL A 281 -5.72 3.71 10.56
N ILE A 282 -6.93 3.19 10.77
CA ILE A 282 -8.10 3.54 9.96
C ILE A 282 -8.46 5.02 10.11
N SER A 283 -8.39 5.55 11.33
CA SER A 283 -8.56 6.98 11.57
C SER A 283 -7.57 7.83 10.77
N LYS A 284 -6.27 7.48 10.79
CA LYS A 284 -5.24 8.17 9.99
C LYS A 284 -5.43 8.03 8.48
N LEU A 285 -5.93 6.89 8.00
CA LEU A 285 -6.27 6.72 6.58
C LEU A 285 -7.44 7.64 6.19
N LYS A 286 -8.47 7.74 7.04
CA LYS A 286 -9.59 8.67 6.84
C LYS A 286 -9.13 10.13 6.88
N GLU A 287 -8.27 10.52 7.82
CA GLU A 287 -7.64 11.85 7.87
C GLU A 287 -6.84 12.17 6.60
N ALA A 288 -6.19 11.17 6.01
CA ALA A 288 -5.47 11.27 4.75
C ALA A 288 -6.36 11.33 3.51
N GLY A 289 -7.69 11.39 3.69
CA GLY A 289 -8.69 11.46 2.63
C GLY A 289 -8.88 10.14 1.87
N ILE A 290 -8.51 9.01 2.47
CA ILE A 290 -8.63 7.67 1.86
C ILE A 290 -9.90 7.00 2.39
N LYS A 291 -10.76 6.54 1.48
CA LYS A 291 -11.94 5.74 1.82
C LYS A 291 -11.49 4.32 2.13
N VAL A 292 -11.93 3.78 3.27
CA VAL A 292 -11.63 2.39 3.66
C VAL A 292 -12.91 1.57 3.55
N LEU A 293 -12.87 0.54 2.72
CA LEU A 293 -13.95 -0.41 2.49
C LEU A 293 -13.58 -1.75 3.13
N MET A 294 -14.53 -2.40 3.78
CA MET A 294 -14.37 -3.81 4.17
C MET A 294 -15.06 -4.68 3.12
N VAL A 295 -14.38 -5.71 2.60
CA VAL A 295 -14.94 -6.66 1.64
C VAL A 295 -14.67 -8.08 2.11
N THR A 296 -15.67 -8.73 2.72
CA THR A 296 -15.50 -9.99 3.43
C THR A 296 -16.57 -11.04 3.11
N GLY A 297 -16.18 -12.31 3.19
CA GLY A 297 -17.10 -13.46 3.10
C GLY A 297 -17.90 -13.71 4.39
N ASP A 298 -17.62 -12.98 5.46
CA ASP A 298 -18.25 -13.18 6.77
C ASP A 298 -19.72 -12.73 6.80
N TYR A 299 -20.42 -13.11 7.89
CA TYR A 299 -21.81 -12.72 8.10
C TYR A 299 -21.96 -11.20 8.25
N ALA A 300 -23.06 -10.65 7.71
CA ALA A 300 -23.27 -9.21 7.62
C ALA A 300 -23.24 -8.50 8.98
N LEU A 301 -23.92 -9.05 9.98
CA LEU A 301 -23.93 -8.48 11.33
C LEU A 301 -22.55 -8.52 12.00
N THR A 302 -21.81 -9.63 11.83
CA THR A 302 -20.44 -9.77 12.33
C THR A 302 -19.49 -8.78 11.67
N ALA A 303 -19.59 -8.62 10.35
CA ALA A 303 -18.78 -7.66 9.60
C ALA A 303 -19.08 -6.21 10.04
N ALA A 304 -20.36 -5.85 10.21
CA ALA A 304 -20.78 -4.54 10.70
C ALA A 304 -20.27 -4.28 12.14
N ALA A 305 -20.36 -5.26 13.03
CA ALA A 305 -19.84 -5.17 14.39
C ALA A 305 -18.33 -4.89 14.41
N ILE A 306 -17.55 -5.68 13.66
CA ILE A 306 -16.10 -5.47 13.54
C ILE A 306 -15.82 -4.10 12.90
N ALA A 307 -16.58 -3.69 11.88
CA ALA A 307 -16.42 -2.39 11.22
C ALA A 307 -16.63 -1.22 12.19
N VAL A 308 -17.56 -1.32 13.15
CA VAL A 308 -17.74 -0.33 14.22
C VAL A 308 -16.56 -0.38 15.19
N GLN A 309 -16.13 -1.57 15.63
CA GLN A 309 -15.01 -1.72 16.58
C GLN A 309 -13.70 -1.13 16.06
N ILE A 310 -13.41 -1.27 14.77
CA ILE A 310 -12.19 -0.75 14.15
C ILE A 310 -12.36 0.67 13.56
N GLY A 311 -13.56 1.26 13.62
CA GLY A 311 -13.82 2.61 13.16
C GLY A 311 -13.97 2.80 11.64
N ILE A 312 -14.29 1.73 10.88
CA ILE A 312 -14.79 1.88 9.49
C ILE A 312 -16.17 2.51 9.51
N PHE A 313 -17.06 2.03 10.38
CA PHE A 313 -18.34 2.67 10.69
C PHE A 313 -18.20 3.60 11.88
N THR A 314 -18.60 4.86 11.73
CA THR A 314 -18.60 5.83 12.84
C THR A 314 -19.78 5.59 13.79
N VAL A 315 -20.92 5.16 13.25
CA VAL A 315 -22.15 4.90 14.00
C VAL A 315 -22.65 3.51 13.62
N PRO A 316 -23.25 2.73 14.55
CA PRO A 316 -23.83 1.42 14.24
C PRO A 316 -25.06 1.47 13.33
N ASP A 317 -25.58 2.65 13.01
CA ASP A 317 -26.71 2.83 12.09
C ASP A 317 -26.22 2.88 10.64
N TYR A 318 -26.68 1.93 9.83
CA TYR A 318 -26.27 1.75 8.44
C TYR A 318 -27.48 1.60 7.50
N ASP A 319 -27.31 2.09 6.28
CA ASP A 319 -28.28 1.89 5.21
C ASP A 319 -28.04 0.53 4.53
N THR A 320 -29.12 -0.15 4.14
CA THR A 320 -29.13 -1.31 3.24
C THR A 320 -29.39 -0.87 1.80
N LEU A 321 -29.35 -1.81 0.84
CA LEU A 321 -29.65 -1.51 -0.57
C LEU A 321 -31.03 -0.85 -0.76
N GLU A 322 -32.05 -1.34 -0.07
CA GLU A 322 -33.41 -0.78 -0.13
C GLU A 322 -33.46 0.63 0.44
N ASN A 323 -32.86 0.86 1.62
CA ASN A 323 -32.80 2.18 2.25
C ASN A 323 -32.06 3.19 1.37
N MET A 324 -30.97 2.76 0.70
CA MET A 324 -30.24 3.59 -0.26
C MET A 324 -31.13 4.01 -1.44
N ARG A 325 -31.86 3.07 -2.05
CA ARG A 325 -32.77 3.35 -3.17
C ARG A 325 -33.92 4.26 -2.75
N ILE A 326 -34.50 4.03 -1.57
CA ILE A 326 -35.55 4.90 -1.00
C ILE A 326 -35.00 6.31 -0.81
N ARG A 327 -33.82 6.44 -0.21
CA ARG A 327 -33.20 7.75 0.04
C ARG A 327 -32.90 8.52 -1.25
N ASN A 328 -32.47 7.82 -2.30
CA ASN A 328 -32.28 8.42 -3.61
C ASN A 328 -33.61 8.93 -4.19
N LYS A 329 -34.69 8.16 -4.08
CA LYS A 329 -36.04 8.61 -4.47
C LYS A 329 -36.51 9.84 -3.67
N GLU A 330 -36.10 9.94 -2.40
CA GLU A 330 -36.41 11.08 -1.52
C GLU A 330 -35.47 12.29 -1.70
N ASN A 331 -34.51 12.25 -2.64
CA ASN A 331 -33.51 13.32 -2.88
C ASN A 331 -32.72 13.75 -1.63
N ARG A 332 -32.49 12.85 -0.68
CA ARG A 332 -31.72 13.14 0.55
C ARG A 332 -30.23 12.84 0.33
N HIS A 333 -29.45 13.83 -0.10
CA HIS A 333 -28.04 13.68 -0.50
C HIS A 333 -27.00 13.58 0.65
N ASN A 334 -27.40 13.29 1.90
CA ASN A 334 -26.47 13.19 3.04
C ASN A 334 -25.76 11.83 3.13
N TYR A 335 -25.27 11.30 2.00
CA TYR A 335 -24.59 9.99 1.91
C TYR A 335 -23.25 9.97 2.68
N ASP A 336 -22.59 11.12 2.78
CA ASP A 336 -21.29 11.27 3.44
C ASP A 336 -21.29 10.99 4.95
N LYS A 337 -22.46 11.01 5.60
CA LYS A 337 -22.61 10.89 7.06
C LYS A 337 -23.18 9.55 7.51
N LYS A 338 -23.43 8.63 6.59
CA LYS A 338 -24.07 7.35 6.86
C LYS A 338 -23.18 6.20 6.41
N ALA A 339 -23.30 5.09 7.13
CA ALA A 339 -22.67 3.83 6.79
C ALA A 339 -23.57 3.07 5.81
N LEU A 340 -22.95 2.24 4.94
CA LEU A 340 -23.65 1.37 4.00
C LEU A 340 -23.20 -0.07 4.21
N LEU A 341 -24.15 -0.98 4.41
CA LEU A 341 -23.92 -2.42 4.52
C LEU A 341 -24.61 -3.13 3.34
N LEU A 342 -23.81 -3.81 2.52
CA LEU A 342 -24.29 -4.58 1.38
C LEU A 342 -23.88 -6.04 1.52
N THR A 343 -24.74 -6.95 1.08
CA THR A 343 -24.47 -8.39 1.06
C THR A 343 -24.14 -8.87 -0.35
N GLY A 344 -23.49 -10.04 -0.48
CA GLY A 344 -23.21 -10.65 -1.78
C GLY A 344 -24.45 -10.82 -2.67
N SER A 345 -25.61 -11.15 -2.09
CA SER A 345 -26.89 -11.19 -2.81
C SER A 345 -27.35 -9.81 -3.31
N ASP A 346 -27.01 -8.73 -2.59
CA ASP A 346 -27.35 -7.37 -3.02
C ASP A 346 -26.51 -6.95 -4.23
N ILE A 347 -25.22 -7.32 -4.25
CA ILE A 347 -24.28 -7.04 -5.35
C ILE A 347 -24.77 -7.64 -6.68
N GLU A 348 -25.40 -8.81 -6.65
CA GLU A 348 -25.99 -9.45 -7.83
C GLU A 348 -27.22 -8.68 -8.35
N ASN A 349 -28.03 -8.13 -7.45
CA ASN A 349 -29.25 -7.39 -7.77
C ASN A 349 -29.04 -5.89 -8.04
N MET A 350 -27.81 -5.40 -7.92
CA MET A 350 -27.45 -4.00 -8.16
C MET A 350 -27.32 -3.66 -9.65
N LEU A 351 -27.93 -2.55 -10.03
CA LEU A 351 -27.81 -1.93 -11.36
C LEU A 351 -26.59 -0.99 -11.40
N GLU A 352 -26.18 -0.56 -12.60
CA GLU A 352 -25.05 0.37 -12.74
C GLU A 352 -25.27 1.71 -12.02
N ASP A 353 -26.50 2.22 -12.00
CA ASP A 353 -26.82 3.46 -11.28
C ASP A 353 -26.75 3.29 -9.75
N ASP A 354 -26.99 2.07 -9.22
CA ASP A 354 -26.80 1.80 -7.80
C ASP A 354 -25.32 1.92 -7.42
N TRP A 355 -24.40 1.44 -8.27
CA TRP A 355 -22.96 1.55 -8.02
C TRP A 355 -22.48 3.00 -7.92
N ARG A 356 -23.04 3.90 -8.73
CA ARG A 356 -22.75 5.35 -8.63
C ARG A 356 -23.20 5.93 -7.29
N LEU A 357 -24.29 5.44 -6.72
CA LEU A 357 -24.74 5.85 -5.39
C LEU A 357 -23.82 5.29 -4.30
N VAL A 358 -23.40 4.03 -4.44
CA VAL A 358 -22.46 3.39 -3.51
C VAL A 358 -21.16 4.19 -3.40
N THR A 359 -20.59 4.66 -4.51
CA THR A 359 -19.32 5.42 -4.47
C THR A 359 -19.44 6.79 -3.80
N LEU A 360 -20.65 7.32 -3.57
CA LEU A 360 -20.88 8.54 -2.79
C LEU A 360 -20.74 8.31 -1.28
N TYR A 361 -20.97 7.10 -0.78
CA TYR A 361 -20.76 6.80 0.63
C TYR A 361 -19.25 6.79 0.97
N LYS A 362 -18.93 7.15 2.22
CA LYS A 362 -17.56 7.10 2.76
C LYS A 362 -17.27 5.84 3.55
N GLU A 363 -18.31 5.28 4.17
CA GLU A 363 -18.22 4.15 5.09
C GLU A 363 -19.01 2.98 4.51
N ILE A 364 -18.33 1.95 4.03
CA ILE A 364 -18.95 0.88 3.26
C ILE A 364 -18.38 -0.47 3.69
N VAL A 365 -19.28 -1.43 3.90
CA VAL A 365 -18.95 -2.83 4.19
C VAL A 365 -19.72 -3.71 3.22
N PHE A 366 -19.00 -4.56 2.51
CA PHE A 366 -19.54 -5.66 1.73
C PHE A 366 -19.32 -6.97 2.49
N ALA A 367 -20.41 -7.66 2.81
CA ALA A 367 -20.39 -8.92 3.56
C ALA A 367 -20.93 -10.09 2.73
N ARG A 368 -20.63 -11.33 3.15
CA ARG A 368 -20.98 -12.56 2.40
C ARG A 368 -20.55 -12.52 0.91
N THR A 369 -19.43 -11.89 0.59
CA THR A 369 -18.97 -11.75 -0.80
C THR A 369 -18.21 -12.98 -1.30
N THR A 370 -18.44 -13.37 -2.56
CA THR A 370 -17.60 -14.35 -3.26
C THR A 370 -16.32 -13.70 -3.83
N PRO A 371 -15.26 -14.47 -4.16
CA PRO A 371 -14.05 -13.93 -4.80
C PRO A 371 -14.33 -13.09 -6.06
N GLU A 372 -15.29 -13.54 -6.89
CA GLU A 372 -15.72 -12.84 -8.11
C GLU A 372 -16.40 -11.49 -7.79
N GLN A 373 -17.21 -11.45 -6.73
CA GLN A 373 -17.84 -10.22 -6.25
C GLN A 373 -16.82 -9.24 -5.64
N LYS A 374 -15.76 -9.73 -4.98
CA LYS A 374 -14.65 -8.88 -4.54
C LYS A 374 -13.99 -8.18 -5.73
N LEU A 375 -13.69 -8.95 -6.78
CA LEU A 375 -13.13 -8.42 -8.04
C LEU A 375 -14.09 -7.41 -8.70
N ARG A 376 -15.39 -7.71 -8.76
CA ARG A 376 -16.40 -6.79 -9.31
C ARG A 376 -16.39 -5.46 -8.58
N THR A 377 -16.37 -5.49 -7.25
CA THR A 377 -16.33 -4.27 -6.40
C THR A 377 -15.12 -3.41 -6.77
N VAL A 378 -13.93 -3.99 -6.91
CA VAL A 378 -12.71 -3.26 -7.31
C VAL A 378 -12.90 -2.60 -8.69
N LYS A 379 -13.43 -3.33 -9.67
CA LYS A 379 -13.64 -2.82 -11.03
C LYS A 379 -14.65 -1.67 -11.09
N GLU A 380 -15.74 -1.73 -10.33
CA GLU A 380 -16.75 -0.66 -10.32
C GLU A 380 -16.18 0.64 -9.72
N PHE A 381 -15.39 0.56 -8.64
CA PHE A 381 -14.70 1.73 -8.10
C PHE A 381 -13.64 2.28 -9.09
N GLN A 382 -12.94 1.40 -9.81
CA GLN A 382 -12.00 1.81 -10.86
C GLN A 382 -12.70 2.50 -12.05
N LYS A 383 -13.91 2.07 -12.44
CA LYS A 383 -14.71 2.73 -13.49
C LYS A 383 -15.05 4.18 -13.12
N ASP A 384 -15.35 4.43 -11.84
CA ASP A 384 -15.56 5.77 -11.28
C ASP A 384 -14.26 6.57 -11.07
N LYS A 385 -13.13 6.10 -11.62
CA LYS A 385 -11.80 6.74 -11.62
C LYS A 385 -11.15 6.83 -10.24
N TYR A 386 -11.60 6.03 -9.27
CA TYR A 386 -10.86 5.85 -8.02
C TYR A 386 -9.58 5.03 -8.26
N VAL A 387 -8.58 5.26 -7.42
CA VAL A 387 -7.35 4.46 -7.35
C VAL A 387 -7.53 3.52 -6.18
N VAL A 388 -7.73 2.24 -6.51
CA VAL A 388 -8.13 1.23 -5.55
C VAL A 388 -6.91 0.41 -5.15
N GLY A 389 -6.54 0.53 -3.88
CA GLY A 389 -5.66 -0.43 -3.21
C GLY A 389 -6.49 -1.58 -2.63
N VAL A 390 -6.03 -2.82 -2.78
CA VAL A 390 -6.68 -3.98 -2.17
C VAL A 390 -5.72 -4.61 -1.15
N THR A 391 -6.21 -4.91 0.05
CA THR A 391 -5.45 -5.63 1.07
C THR A 391 -6.10 -6.98 1.36
N GLY A 392 -5.30 -8.05 1.35
CA GLY A 392 -5.79 -9.41 1.57
C GLY A 392 -4.67 -10.37 1.97
N ASP A 393 -5.05 -11.54 2.46
CA ASP A 393 -4.14 -12.62 2.86
C ASP A 393 -4.55 -13.98 2.25
N GLY A 394 -5.83 -14.16 1.94
CA GLY A 394 -6.38 -15.41 1.44
C GLY A 394 -6.27 -15.61 -0.08
N VAL A 395 -6.35 -16.87 -0.50
CA VAL A 395 -6.45 -17.26 -1.93
C VAL A 395 -7.68 -16.62 -2.59
N ASN A 396 -8.74 -16.41 -1.80
CA ASN A 396 -9.97 -15.75 -2.22
C ASN A 396 -9.77 -14.29 -2.67
N ASP A 397 -8.70 -13.64 -2.22
CA ASP A 397 -8.41 -12.24 -2.53
C ASP A 397 -7.51 -12.09 -3.76
N ALA A 398 -6.88 -13.17 -4.22
CA ALA A 398 -5.89 -13.12 -5.31
C ALA A 398 -6.43 -12.46 -6.60
N PRO A 399 -7.66 -12.74 -7.08
CA PRO A 399 -8.20 -12.06 -8.26
C PRO A 399 -8.36 -10.55 -8.06
N ALA A 400 -8.83 -10.13 -6.88
CA ALA A 400 -9.03 -8.73 -6.53
C ALA A 400 -7.69 -8.01 -6.35
N LEU A 401 -6.72 -8.64 -5.66
CA LEU A 401 -5.35 -8.14 -5.49
C LEU A 401 -4.68 -7.89 -6.84
N LYS A 402 -4.83 -8.81 -7.79
CA LYS A 402 -4.18 -8.70 -9.10
C LYS A 402 -4.79 -7.64 -10.01
N SER A 403 -6.09 -7.40 -9.87
CA SER A 403 -6.82 -6.41 -10.68
C SER A 403 -6.81 -5.01 -10.08
N ALA A 404 -6.43 -4.87 -8.81
CA ALA A 404 -6.30 -3.58 -8.13
C ALA A 404 -5.25 -2.71 -8.81
N ASP A 405 -5.33 -1.39 -8.61
CA ASP A 405 -4.20 -0.53 -9.01
C ASP A 405 -2.96 -0.83 -8.15
N ILE A 406 -3.21 -1.28 -6.91
CA ILE A 406 -2.19 -1.72 -5.95
C ILE A 406 -2.74 -2.87 -5.10
N GLY A 407 -2.26 -4.08 -5.33
CA GLY A 407 -2.45 -5.23 -4.46
C GLY A 407 -1.44 -5.24 -3.32
N ILE A 408 -1.93 -5.39 -2.08
CA ILE A 408 -1.14 -5.43 -0.85
C ILE A 408 -1.42 -6.75 -0.13
N ALA A 409 -0.43 -7.63 -0.06
CA ALA A 409 -0.55 -8.89 0.66
C ALA A 409 0.05 -8.80 2.08
N MET A 410 -0.55 -9.55 3.00
CA MET A 410 0.05 -9.83 4.31
C MET A 410 1.17 -10.87 4.15
N GLY A 411 2.33 -10.67 4.81
CA GLY A 411 3.48 -11.58 4.71
C GLY A 411 3.26 -12.99 5.32
N GLY A 412 2.25 -13.15 6.17
CA GLY A 412 1.76 -14.42 6.70
C GLY A 412 0.50 -14.91 5.97
N GLY A 413 0.12 -14.26 4.87
CA GLY A 413 -0.94 -14.74 3.98
C GLY A 413 -0.49 -15.90 3.11
N SER A 414 -1.42 -16.40 2.30
CA SER A 414 -1.15 -17.45 1.31
C SER A 414 -0.14 -17.00 0.27
N GLU A 415 0.64 -17.96 -0.25
CA GLU A 415 1.62 -17.71 -1.31
C GLU A 415 0.95 -17.12 -2.57
N VAL A 416 -0.25 -17.62 -2.91
CA VAL A 416 -1.04 -17.11 -4.03
C VAL A 416 -1.38 -15.62 -3.88
N ALA A 417 -1.74 -15.18 -2.67
CA ALA A 417 -2.01 -13.76 -2.41
C ALA A 417 -0.73 -12.90 -2.51
N MET A 418 0.39 -13.39 -1.95
CA MET A 418 1.69 -12.71 -2.05
C MET A 418 2.19 -12.60 -3.49
N GLU A 419 1.98 -13.63 -4.31
CA GLU A 419 2.31 -13.62 -5.73
C GLU A 419 1.43 -12.67 -6.55
N ALA A 420 0.13 -12.61 -6.25
CA ALA A 420 -0.83 -11.73 -6.92
C ALA A 420 -0.59 -10.24 -6.62
N SER A 421 -0.11 -9.91 -5.41
CA SER A 421 0.14 -8.53 -4.94
C SER A 421 1.41 -7.88 -5.53
N GLU A 422 1.47 -6.54 -5.54
CA GLU A 422 2.70 -5.79 -5.83
C GLU A 422 3.46 -5.33 -4.58
N LEU A 423 2.78 -5.26 -3.44
CA LEU A 423 3.35 -4.91 -2.14
C LEU A 423 3.10 -6.04 -1.14
N VAL A 424 4.12 -6.38 -0.33
CA VAL A 424 3.99 -7.39 0.72
C VAL A 424 4.42 -6.82 2.07
N LEU A 425 3.55 -6.92 3.07
CA LEU A 425 3.80 -6.47 4.45
C LEU A 425 4.44 -7.61 5.26
N LEU A 426 5.77 -7.64 5.32
CA LEU A 426 6.54 -8.75 5.91
C LEU A 426 6.33 -8.92 7.43
N ASP A 427 5.87 -7.87 8.10
CA ASP A 427 5.62 -7.84 9.54
C ASP A 427 4.17 -8.18 9.93
N ASN A 428 3.29 -8.45 8.95
CA ASN A 428 1.86 -8.64 9.17
C ASN A 428 1.18 -7.49 9.93
N ASN A 429 1.74 -6.29 9.86
CA ASN A 429 1.22 -5.13 10.55
C ASN A 429 0.52 -4.21 9.55
N PHE A 430 -0.78 -3.98 9.76
CA PHE A 430 -1.56 -3.09 8.91
C PHE A 430 -1.07 -1.62 8.95
N SER A 431 -0.42 -1.19 10.05
CA SER A 431 0.16 0.16 10.15
C SER A 431 1.27 0.43 9.12
N SER A 432 1.89 -0.62 8.58
CA SER A 432 2.91 -0.52 7.53
C SER A 432 2.35 0.04 6.21
N ILE A 433 1.03 -0.02 6.01
CA ILE A 433 0.34 0.66 4.90
C ILE A 433 0.45 2.18 5.01
N LEU A 434 0.35 2.75 6.21
CA LEU A 434 0.55 4.20 6.41
C LEU A 434 1.99 4.60 6.04
N ILE A 435 2.95 3.76 6.38
CA ILE A 435 4.35 3.97 6.01
C ILE A 435 4.52 3.89 4.49
N ALA A 436 3.87 2.93 3.82
CA ALA A 436 3.88 2.79 2.37
C ALA A 436 3.29 4.03 1.69
N ILE A 437 2.10 4.47 2.10
CA ILE A 437 1.41 5.65 1.53
C ILE A 437 2.21 6.93 1.78
N ARG A 438 2.72 7.14 3.01
CA ARG A 438 3.56 8.30 3.33
C ARG A 438 4.81 8.34 2.44
N ASN A 439 5.50 7.21 2.28
CA ASN A 439 6.68 7.15 1.41
C ASN A 439 6.29 7.32 -0.08
N GLY A 440 5.18 6.75 -0.55
CA GLY A 440 4.69 6.95 -1.92
C GLY A 440 4.39 8.41 -2.24
N ARG A 441 3.71 9.12 -1.33
CA ARG A 441 3.50 10.57 -1.42
C ARG A 441 4.83 11.34 -1.41
N LEU A 442 5.77 10.95 -0.55
CA LEU A 442 7.10 11.58 -0.47
C LEU A 442 7.91 11.41 -1.76
N VAL A 443 7.89 10.22 -2.37
CA VAL A 443 8.59 9.95 -3.64
C VAL A 443 8.11 10.89 -4.72
N PHE A 444 6.80 11.08 -4.85
CA PHE A 444 6.23 11.95 -5.87
C PHE A 444 6.78 13.38 -5.74
N TYR A 445 6.75 13.96 -4.53
CA TYR A 445 7.29 15.29 -4.29
C TYR A 445 8.82 15.36 -4.46
N ASN A 446 9.55 14.32 -4.09
CA ASN A 446 11.01 14.29 -4.24
C ASN A 446 11.42 14.10 -5.71
N LEU A 447 10.71 13.28 -6.50
CA LEU A 447 10.93 13.13 -7.94
C LEU A 447 10.69 14.45 -8.67
N LYS A 448 9.63 15.15 -8.27
CA LYS A 448 9.31 16.50 -8.69
C LYS A 448 10.48 17.47 -8.47
N LYS A 449 11.16 17.42 -7.32
CA LYS A 449 12.39 18.20 -7.05
C LYS A 449 13.58 17.77 -7.90
N VAL A 450 13.76 16.47 -8.09
CA VAL A 450 14.82 15.90 -8.95
C VAL A 450 14.68 16.39 -10.39
N ILE A 451 13.46 16.33 -10.95
CA ILE A 451 13.19 16.82 -12.30
C ILE A 451 13.42 18.34 -12.37
N LEU A 452 13.01 19.08 -11.34
CA LEU A 452 13.18 20.55 -11.28
C LEU A 452 14.67 20.94 -11.20
N TYR A 453 15.50 20.09 -10.61
CA TYR A 453 16.94 20.28 -10.59
C TYR A 453 17.57 20.00 -11.97
N LEU A 454 17.17 18.91 -12.63
CA LEU A 454 17.79 18.45 -13.89
C LEU A 454 17.42 19.30 -15.11
N LEU A 455 16.14 19.71 -15.24
CA LEU A 455 15.65 20.39 -16.45
C LEU A 455 16.31 21.76 -16.74
N PRO A 456 16.52 22.66 -15.76
CA PRO A 456 17.13 23.97 -16.02
C PRO A 456 18.56 23.87 -16.56
N GLY A 457 19.35 22.96 -15.99
CA GLY A 457 20.77 22.80 -16.31
C GLY A 457 21.02 21.86 -17.48
N GLY A 458 20.67 20.58 -17.31
CA GLY A 458 20.94 19.50 -18.27
C GLY A 458 20.01 19.45 -19.49
N CYS A 459 19.21 20.49 -19.73
CA CYS A 459 18.46 20.64 -20.97
C CYS A 459 18.46 22.11 -21.39
N PHE A 460 17.85 23.01 -20.62
CA PHE A 460 17.69 24.40 -21.05
C PHE A 460 19.02 25.15 -21.16
N ALA A 461 19.91 25.04 -20.16
CA ALA A 461 21.19 25.72 -20.18
C ALA A 461 22.18 25.18 -21.22
N GLU A 462 22.00 23.95 -21.67
CA GLU A 462 22.78 23.33 -22.76
C GLU A 462 22.19 23.65 -24.14
N LEU A 463 20.85 23.76 -24.22
CA LEU A 463 20.14 24.03 -25.46
C LEU A 463 20.33 25.47 -25.95
N ILE A 464 20.23 26.47 -25.06
CA ILE A 464 20.33 27.87 -25.47
C ILE A 464 21.65 28.19 -26.19
N PRO A 465 22.84 27.75 -25.72
CA PRO A 465 24.09 27.85 -26.48
C PRO A 465 24.02 27.38 -27.93
N VAL A 466 23.38 26.23 -28.16
CA VAL A 466 23.24 25.63 -29.49
C VAL A 466 22.30 26.49 -30.35
N LEU A 467 21.19 26.96 -29.79
CA LEU A 467 20.26 27.85 -30.49
C LEU A 467 20.89 29.22 -30.80
N MET A 468 21.67 29.78 -29.88
CA MET A 468 22.43 31.02 -30.08
C MET A 468 23.43 30.85 -31.24
N SER A 469 24.03 29.68 -31.36
CA SER A 469 24.98 29.41 -32.44
C SER A 469 24.31 29.33 -33.81
N ILE A 470 23.14 28.68 -33.89
CA ILE A 470 22.39 28.53 -35.14
C ILE A 470 21.72 29.84 -35.56
N PHE A 471 21.02 30.53 -34.65
CA PHE A 471 20.18 31.69 -34.99
C PHE A 471 20.88 33.04 -34.89
N ILE A 472 21.83 33.19 -33.96
CA ILE A 472 22.51 34.46 -33.67
C ILE A 472 23.97 34.43 -34.16
N GLY A 473 24.46 33.27 -34.62
CA GLY A 473 25.79 33.14 -35.21
C GLY A 473 26.92 33.29 -34.20
N VAL A 474 26.67 33.01 -32.91
CA VAL A 474 27.72 32.95 -31.88
C VAL A 474 28.44 31.61 -31.97
N ALA A 475 29.77 31.59 -31.87
CA ALA A 475 30.49 30.32 -31.82
C ALA A 475 30.05 29.48 -30.60
N GLN A 476 29.88 28.16 -30.80
CA GLN A 476 29.29 27.27 -29.81
C GLN A 476 30.06 27.30 -28.46
N ASN A 477 29.44 27.88 -27.43
CA ASN A 477 30.12 28.13 -26.15
C ASN A 477 30.15 26.94 -25.17
N ILE A 478 29.66 25.76 -25.56
CA ILE A 478 29.79 24.51 -24.79
C ILE A 478 29.86 23.31 -25.73
N SER A 479 30.81 22.41 -25.48
CA SER A 479 31.02 21.20 -26.29
C SER A 479 29.99 20.11 -25.97
N SER A 480 29.64 19.27 -26.95
CA SER A 480 28.77 18.09 -26.76
C SER A 480 29.31 17.13 -25.69
N PHE A 481 30.63 17.01 -25.56
CA PHE A 481 31.23 16.20 -24.49
C PHE A 481 30.96 16.80 -23.10
N GLN A 482 31.08 18.13 -22.97
CA GLN A 482 30.84 18.83 -21.71
C GLN A 482 29.37 18.73 -21.28
N MET A 483 28.43 18.80 -22.23
CA MET A 483 27.00 18.52 -21.99
C MET A 483 26.79 17.12 -21.40
N LEU A 484 27.37 16.09 -22.01
CA LEU A 484 27.27 14.71 -21.51
C LEU A 484 27.86 14.55 -20.10
N ILE A 485 28.95 15.24 -19.78
CA ILE A 485 29.53 15.22 -18.43
C ILE A 485 28.58 15.84 -17.40
N ILE A 486 27.89 16.94 -17.76
CA ILE A 486 26.90 17.56 -16.88
C ILE A 486 25.77 16.57 -16.59
N SER A 487 25.10 16.13 -17.65
CA SER A 487 23.89 15.31 -17.57
C SER A 487 24.13 13.90 -16.99
N LEU A 488 25.26 13.26 -17.26
CA LEU A 488 25.51 11.86 -16.87
C LEU A 488 26.44 11.68 -15.67
N PHE A 489 27.17 12.70 -15.23
CA PHE A 489 28.15 12.53 -14.14
C PHE A 489 27.96 13.54 -13.02
N THR A 490 27.97 14.85 -13.31
CA THR A 490 27.92 15.85 -12.23
C THR A 490 26.54 15.94 -11.59
N ASP A 491 25.46 15.72 -12.34
CA ASP A 491 24.08 15.92 -11.85
C ASP A 491 23.45 14.69 -11.18
N ILE A 492 24.07 13.51 -11.28
CA ILE A 492 23.57 12.27 -10.64
C ILE A 492 23.66 12.36 -9.11
N ALA A 493 24.81 12.75 -8.54
CA ALA A 493 24.93 12.79 -7.08
C ALA A 493 23.97 13.82 -6.43
N PRO A 494 23.83 15.06 -6.95
CA PRO A 494 22.87 16.04 -6.44
C PRO A 494 21.42 15.59 -6.54
N SER A 495 21.00 15.02 -7.68
CA SER A 495 19.64 14.49 -7.83
C SER A 495 19.32 13.38 -6.83
N LEU A 496 20.24 12.44 -6.59
CA LEU A 496 20.05 11.42 -5.55
C LEU A 496 19.96 12.02 -4.14
N SER A 497 20.69 13.10 -3.88
CA SER A 497 20.61 13.81 -2.59
C SER A 497 19.24 14.46 -2.36
N LEU A 498 18.59 14.96 -3.42
CA LEU A 498 17.23 15.50 -3.36
C LEU A 498 16.20 14.41 -3.10
N MET A 499 16.43 13.18 -3.60
CA MET A 499 15.55 12.05 -3.28
C MET A 499 15.56 11.69 -1.77
N MET A 500 16.65 12.03 -1.07
CA MET A 500 16.78 11.83 0.37
C MET A 500 16.15 12.94 1.23
N GLU A 501 15.52 13.94 0.60
CA GLU A 501 14.80 14.97 1.34
C GLU A 501 13.63 14.41 2.14
N LYS A 502 13.36 15.08 3.26
CA LYS A 502 12.24 14.77 4.14
C LYS A 502 11.01 15.59 3.73
N GLU A 503 9.85 15.15 4.21
CA GLU A 503 8.58 15.82 3.95
C GLU A 503 8.55 17.26 4.48
N GLU A 504 7.97 18.18 3.69
CA GLU A 504 7.88 19.59 4.08
C GLU A 504 6.74 19.89 5.04
N THR A 505 5.65 19.15 4.84
CA THR A 505 4.42 19.19 5.63
C THR A 505 4.01 17.75 5.88
N ASP A 506 3.14 17.53 6.86
CA ASP A 506 2.65 16.18 7.14
C ASP A 506 1.83 15.66 5.95
N LEU A 507 2.43 14.76 5.18
CA LEU A 507 1.84 14.25 3.93
C LEU A 507 0.59 13.43 4.19
N LEU A 508 0.39 12.92 5.41
CA LEU A 508 -0.82 12.18 5.77
C LEU A 508 -2.02 13.09 6.07
N LYS A 509 -1.85 14.42 6.18
CA LYS A 509 -2.97 15.36 6.36
C LYS A 509 -3.50 15.93 5.04
N GLN A 510 -2.79 15.67 3.95
CA GLN A 510 -3.21 16.10 2.62
C GLN A 510 -4.13 15.05 1.99
N PRO A 511 -5.14 15.46 1.20
CA PRO A 511 -5.93 14.52 0.44
C PRO A 511 -5.08 13.80 -0.62
N PRO A 512 -5.51 12.64 -1.13
CA PRO A 512 -4.83 11.95 -2.22
C PRO A 512 -4.75 12.82 -3.47
N ARG A 513 -3.66 12.67 -4.21
CA ARG A 513 -3.45 13.33 -5.51
C ARG A 513 -4.53 12.91 -6.51
N SER A 514 -4.93 13.83 -7.40
CA SER A 514 -5.73 13.46 -8.57
C SER A 514 -4.85 12.77 -9.61
N ARG A 515 -5.37 11.74 -10.31
CA ARG A 515 -4.66 11.12 -11.45
C ARG A 515 -4.27 12.13 -12.55
N LYS A 516 -4.94 13.28 -12.63
CA LYS A 516 -4.66 14.35 -13.59
C LYS A 516 -3.45 15.21 -13.22
N ASP A 517 -3.01 15.18 -11.98
CA ASP A 517 -1.86 15.98 -11.55
C ASP A 517 -0.60 15.25 -11.99
N HIS A 518 0.06 15.73 -13.03
CA HIS A 518 1.24 15.04 -13.57
C HIS A 518 2.50 15.39 -12.76
N LEU A 519 3.56 14.60 -12.96
CA LEU A 519 4.89 14.92 -12.42
C LEU A 519 5.42 16.24 -13.01
N VAL A 520 5.14 16.49 -14.29
CA VAL A 520 5.61 17.65 -15.05
C VAL A 520 4.39 18.34 -15.68
N ASP A 521 3.97 19.44 -15.06
CA ASP A 521 2.89 20.28 -15.58
C ASP A 521 3.45 21.46 -16.38
N TRP A 522 2.61 22.15 -17.16
CA TRP A 522 3.04 23.35 -17.89
C TRP A 522 3.59 24.45 -16.96
N LYS A 523 2.96 24.65 -15.80
CA LYS A 523 3.44 25.59 -14.77
C LYS A 523 4.83 25.22 -14.26
N PHE A 524 5.06 23.92 -14.08
CA PHE A 524 6.34 23.39 -13.65
C PHE A 524 7.43 23.63 -14.70
N LEU A 525 7.12 23.41 -15.99
CA LEU A 525 8.04 23.71 -17.10
C LEU A 525 8.37 25.20 -17.20
N LEU A 526 7.38 26.09 -17.03
CA LEU A 526 7.62 27.55 -16.99
C LEU A 526 8.58 27.92 -15.85
N HIS A 527 8.41 27.33 -14.67
CA HIS A 527 9.31 27.56 -13.55
C HIS A 527 10.72 27.01 -13.80
N ALA A 528 10.83 25.79 -14.32
CA ALA A 528 12.12 25.16 -14.63
C ALA A 528 12.89 25.93 -15.71
N TYR A 529 12.26 26.24 -16.85
CA TYR A 529 12.95 26.83 -18.00
C TYR A 529 13.03 28.35 -17.94
N LEU A 530 11.90 29.04 -17.74
CA LEU A 530 11.89 30.51 -17.85
C LEU A 530 12.36 31.22 -16.58
N PHE A 531 12.23 30.60 -15.41
CA PHE A 531 12.70 31.20 -14.16
C PHE A 531 14.11 30.71 -13.80
N LEU A 532 14.29 29.42 -13.48
CA LEU A 532 15.60 28.90 -13.08
C LEU A 532 16.57 28.80 -14.26
N GLY A 533 16.11 28.21 -15.37
CA GLY A 533 16.93 27.98 -16.56
C GLY A 533 17.47 29.27 -17.16
N LEU A 534 16.61 30.29 -17.31
CA LEU A 534 17.01 31.60 -17.83
C LEU A 534 18.06 32.28 -16.96
N LEU A 535 17.94 32.21 -15.63
CA LEU A 535 18.96 32.76 -14.72
C LEU A 535 20.31 32.04 -14.86
N ILE A 536 20.30 30.71 -15.00
CA ILE A 536 21.52 29.91 -15.22
C ILE A 536 22.16 30.28 -16.57
N VAL A 537 21.37 30.35 -17.63
CA VAL A 537 21.81 30.72 -18.98
C VAL A 537 22.41 32.12 -19.00
N LEU A 538 21.69 33.13 -18.50
CA LEU A 538 22.19 34.51 -18.50
C LEU A 538 23.50 34.62 -17.73
N SER A 539 23.60 33.94 -16.59
CA SER A 539 24.82 33.94 -15.77
C SER A 539 25.98 33.25 -16.47
N SER A 540 25.79 32.07 -17.06
CA SER A 540 26.85 31.32 -17.74
C SER A 540 27.31 32.02 -19.03
N GLN A 541 26.38 32.58 -19.81
CA GLN A 541 26.68 33.33 -21.02
C GLN A 541 27.39 34.65 -20.72
N CYS A 542 26.97 35.36 -19.68
CA CYS A 542 27.65 36.58 -19.23
C CYS A 542 29.13 36.29 -18.90
N LEU A 543 29.41 35.18 -18.19
CA LEU A 543 30.78 34.79 -17.86
C LEU A 543 31.59 34.36 -19.09
N PHE A 544 30.98 33.69 -20.07
CA PHE A 544 31.62 33.36 -21.33
C PHE A 544 32.04 34.62 -22.10
N PHE A 545 31.11 35.56 -22.31
CA PHE A 545 31.41 36.81 -23.01
C PHE A 545 32.41 37.68 -22.27
N PHE A 546 32.32 37.72 -20.94
CA PHE A 546 33.28 38.43 -20.09
C PHE A 546 34.70 37.83 -20.21
N TYR A 547 34.81 36.49 -20.22
CA TYR A 547 36.07 35.80 -20.48
C TYR A 547 36.63 36.13 -21.88
N MET A 548 35.79 36.06 -22.92
CA MET A 548 36.21 36.38 -24.29
C MET A 548 36.68 37.82 -24.40
N TYR A 549 35.97 38.78 -23.80
CA TYR A 549 36.36 40.19 -23.81
C TYR A 549 37.74 40.42 -23.18
N ILE A 550 38.02 39.81 -22.01
CA ILE A 550 39.30 39.99 -21.31
C ILE A 550 40.47 39.35 -22.08
N TYR A 551 40.30 38.13 -22.59
CA TYR A 551 41.42 37.34 -23.12
C TYR A 551 41.62 37.44 -24.62
N SER A 552 40.53 37.60 -25.37
CA SER A 552 40.59 37.79 -26.82
C SER A 552 40.55 39.27 -27.23
N GLY A 553 40.05 40.17 -26.38
CA GLY A 553 39.82 41.57 -26.72
C GLY A 553 38.58 41.81 -27.59
N LEU A 554 37.86 40.74 -27.99
CA LEU A 554 36.67 40.84 -28.82
C LEU A 554 35.49 41.34 -27.99
N SER A 555 34.83 42.38 -28.50
CA SER A 555 33.57 42.86 -27.95
C SER A 555 32.42 41.91 -28.30
N VAL A 556 31.34 41.94 -27.51
CA VAL A 556 30.15 41.09 -27.73
C VAL A 556 29.58 41.29 -29.14
N ASN A 557 29.59 42.52 -29.66
CA ASN A 557 29.09 42.85 -31.00
C ASN A 557 29.90 42.21 -32.13
N GLN A 558 31.19 41.91 -31.90
CA GLN A 558 32.06 41.24 -32.87
C GLN A 558 31.93 39.71 -32.82
N ILE A 559 31.50 39.16 -31.68
CA ILE A 559 31.29 37.72 -31.49
C ILE A 559 29.91 37.30 -32.01
N ILE A 560 28.92 38.20 -31.91
CA ILE A 560 27.58 37.98 -32.46
C ILE A 560 27.66 38.09 -34.00
N PHE A 561 26.96 37.19 -34.71
CA PHE A 561 27.00 37.05 -36.18
C PHE A 561 28.36 36.71 -36.80
N SER A 562 29.34 36.25 -36.01
CA SER A 562 30.64 35.81 -36.54
C SER A 562 30.57 34.48 -37.29
N PHE A 563 29.64 33.60 -36.90
CA PHE A 563 29.57 32.20 -37.32
C PHE A 563 30.97 31.55 -37.26
N ASP A 564 31.42 30.92 -38.35
CA ASP A 564 32.72 30.24 -38.44
C ASP A 564 33.90 31.21 -38.63
N LYS A 565 33.65 32.51 -38.86
CA LYS A 565 34.70 33.52 -39.12
C LYS A 565 35.31 34.14 -37.86
N LEU A 566 34.97 33.61 -36.68
CA LEU A 566 35.43 34.18 -35.41
C LEU A 566 36.97 34.20 -35.30
N SER A 567 37.65 33.19 -35.88
CA SER A 567 39.11 33.13 -35.91
C SER A 567 39.73 34.15 -36.87
N GLU A 568 39.08 34.43 -38.01
CA GLU A 568 39.49 35.46 -38.97
C GLU A 568 39.34 36.86 -38.35
N ILE A 569 38.21 37.14 -37.72
CA ILE A 569 37.93 38.42 -37.01
C ILE A 569 38.96 38.66 -35.89
N TYR A 570 39.35 37.61 -35.17
CA TYR A 570 40.40 37.70 -34.16
C TYR A 570 41.78 38.03 -34.76
N ASN A 571 42.11 37.46 -35.93
CA ASN A 571 43.37 37.73 -36.61
C ASN A 571 43.41 39.17 -37.17
N GLU A 572 42.30 39.69 -37.69
CA GLU A 572 42.20 41.07 -38.21
C GLU A 572 42.30 42.14 -37.11
N THR A 573 41.77 41.85 -35.92
CA THR A 573 41.73 42.80 -34.80
C THR A 573 43.06 42.93 -34.06
N ARG A 574 43.99 41.98 -34.24
CA ARG A 574 45.25 41.93 -33.50
C ARG A 574 46.46 42.09 -34.41
N ILE A 575 46.95 43.32 -34.55
CA ILE A 575 48.18 43.69 -35.29
C ILE A 575 49.44 43.41 -34.43
N ASP A 576 49.48 42.28 -33.72
CA ASP A 576 50.71 41.85 -33.06
C ASP A 576 51.54 41.12 -34.12
N GLY A 577 52.75 41.60 -34.43
CA GLY A 577 53.61 41.20 -35.57
C GLY A 577 54.09 39.73 -35.65
N ILE A 578 53.26 38.77 -35.25
CA ILE A 578 53.42 37.32 -35.40
C ILE A 578 52.97 36.94 -36.81
N LYS A 579 53.91 36.83 -37.75
CA LYS A 579 53.69 36.62 -39.20
C LYS A 579 53.25 35.20 -39.62
N SER A 580 52.77 34.37 -38.71
CA SER A 580 52.40 32.98 -39.04
C SER A 580 50.98 32.65 -38.63
N ASP A 581 50.09 32.54 -39.62
CA ASP A 581 48.65 32.28 -39.46
C ASP A 581 48.38 31.03 -38.59
N VAL A 582 49.23 30.00 -38.71
CA VAL A 582 49.09 28.74 -37.96
C VAL A 582 49.24 28.92 -36.44
N LEU A 583 50.16 29.78 -35.98
CA LEU A 583 50.37 30.03 -34.54
C LEU A 583 49.26 30.90 -33.96
N LEU A 584 48.71 31.83 -34.75
CA LEU A 584 47.62 32.71 -34.35
C LEU A 584 46.30 31.93 -34.19
N HIS A 585 45.99 31.05 -35.14
CA HIS A 585 44.84 30.13 -35.05
C HIS A 585 44.93 29.20 -33.83
N ARG A 586 46.08 28.57 -33.58
CA ARG A 586 46.25 27.71 -32.39
C ARG A 586 46.07 28.47 -31.08
N LYS A 587 46.54 29.71 -31.01
CA LYS A 587 46.37 30.56 -29.82
C LYS A 587 44.91 30.95 -29.61
N PHE A 588 44.19 31.22 -30.69
CA PHE A 588 42.75 31.50 -30.62
C PHE A 588 41.96 30.28 -30.16
N ASP A 589 42.23 29.10 -30.72
CA ASP A 589 41.58 27.85 -30.34
C ASP A 589 41.77 27.54 -28.84
N GLU A 590 42.97 27.80 -28.29
CA GLU A 590 43.20 27.66 -26.85
C GLU A 590 42.34 28.61 -26.01
N ILE A 591 42.19 29.87 -26.44
CA ILE A 591 41.34 30.85 -25.75
C ILE A 591 39.88 30.40 -25.84
N TYR A 592 39.42 29.99 -27.02
CA TYR A 592 38.06 29.55 -27.26
C TYR A 592 37.68 28.30 -26.46
N PHE A 593 38.52 27.25 -26.50
CA PHE A 593 38.30 26.03 -25.71
C PHE A 593 38.35 26.27 -24.20
N ARG A 594 39.17 27.22 -23.73
CA ARG A 594 39.10 27.71 -22.34
C ARG A 594 37.77 28.40 -22.05
N GLY A 595 37.28 29.24 -22.96
CA GLY A 595 35.96 29.86 -22.87
C GLY A 595 34.84 28.84 -22.73
N GLN A 596 34.85 27.78 -23.56
CA GLN A 596 33.90 26.67 -23.43
C GLN A 596 33.97 25.99 -22.06
N THR A 597 35.20 25.79 -21.54
CA THR A 597 35.42 25.22 -20.21
C THR A 597 34.91 26.15 -19.09
N VAL A 598 35.02 27.47 -19.25
CA VAL A 598 34.43 28.45 -18.31
C VAL A 598 32.90 28.33 -18.29
N THR A 599 32.24 28.20 -19.45
CA THR A 599 30.78 27.97 -19.51
C THR A 599 30.40 26.68 -18.79
N PHE A 600 31.10 25.58 -19.05
CA PHE A 600 30.88 24.29 -18.40
C PHE A 600 30.99 24.38 -16.87
N VAL A 601 32.10 24.94 -16.34
CA VAL A 601 32.29 25.13 -14.90
C VAL A 601 31.22 26.04 -14.31
N SER A 602 30.84 27.09 -15.05
CA SER A 602 29.80 28.02 -14.61
C SER A 602 28.46 27.32 -14.43
N ILE A 603 28.03 26.51 -15.39
CA ILE A 603 26.76 25.76 -15.29
C ILE A 603 26.80 24.81 -14.09
N VAL A 604 27.87 24.02 -13.93
CA VAL A 604 27.99 23.07 -12.80
C VAL A 604 27.92 23.79 -11.46
N LEU A 605 28.64 24.90 -11.26
CA LEU A 605 28.64 25.62 -9.99
C LEU A 605 27.31 26.34 -9.72
N LEU A 606 26.68 26.92 -10.75
CA LEU A 606 25.35 27.53 -10.63
C LEU A 606 24.29 26.48 -10.26
N GLN A 607 24.38 25.28 -10.82
CA GLN A 607 23.54 24.15 -10.46
C GLN A 607 23.76 23.73 -8.99
N LEU A 608 25.01 23.52 -8.57
CA LEU A 608 25.33 22.99 -7.24
C LEU A 608 25.04 23.97 -6.09
N PHE A 609 25.36 25.25 -6.25
CA PHE A 609 25.26 26.24 -5.17
C PHE A 609 23.99 27.09 -5.26
N GLY A 610 23.41 27.26 -6.44
CA GLY A 610 22.18 28.02 -6.65
C GLY A 610 20.96 27.10 -6.76
N ASN A 611 20.89 26.33 -7.85
CA ASN A 611 19.71 25.53 -8.18
C ASN A 611 19.41 24.45 -7.13
N LEU A 612 20.40 23.63 -6.76
CA LEU A 612 20.26 22.53 -5.81
C LEU A 612 19.72 22.98 -4.46
N LEU A 613 20.23 24.10 -3.92
CA LEU A 613 19.78 24.63 -2.63
C LEU A 613 18.37 25.22 -2.72
N SER A 614 18.03 25.81 -3.86
CA SER A 614 16.71 26.38 -4.14
C SER A 614 15.64 25.29 -4.26
N THR A 615 15.91 24.23 -5.03
CA THR A 615 14.96 23.13 -5.31
C THR A 615 14.73 22.17 -4.15
N ARG A 616 15.47 22.31 -3.03
CA ARG A 616 15.24 21.51 -1.81
C ARG A 616 13.82 21.64 -1.27
N THR A 617 13.24 22.83 -1.40
CA THR A 617 11.97 23.19 -0.77
C THR A 617 11.07 23.89 -1.77
N ASN A 618 9.80 23.50 -1.85
CA ASN A 618 8.87 24.14 -2.79
C ASN A 618 8.24 25.40 -2.21
N ARG A 619 7.76 25.32 -0.95
CA ARG A 619 7.01 26.41 -0.28
C ARG A 619 7.72 26.95 0.96
N ASN A 620 8.35 26.07 1.72
CA ASN A 620 9.09 26.46 2.93
C ASN A 620 10.38 27.20 2.55
N SER A 621 10.88 28.02 3.47
CA SER A 621 12.17 28.68 3.28
C SER A 621 13.29 27.70 3.60
N PHE A 622 14.40 27.83 2.88
CA PHE A 622 15.64 27.17 3.21
C PHE A 622 16.03 27.37 4.69
N PHE A 623 15.84 28.57 5.24
CA PHE A 623 16.19 28.89 6.63
C PHE A 623 15.26 28.22 7.66
N THR A 624 14.02 27.94 7.29
CA THR A 624 13.11 27.17 8.13
C THR A 624 13.55 25.71 8.16
N GLN A 625 13.92 25.16 6.99
CA GLN A 625 14.29 23.75 6.77
C GLN A 625 15.79 23.56 6.52
N LEU A 626 16.60 24.03 7.48
CA LEU A 626 18.05 23.89 7.41
C LEU A 626 18.47 22.40 7.34
N PRO A 627 19.51 22.08 6.55
CA PRO A 627 19.94 20.70 6.29
C PRO A 627 20.56 20.00 7.52
N TRP A 628 20.86 20.75 8.58
CA TRP A 628 21.43 20.26 9.84
C TRP A 628 20.40 20.05 10.96
N LYS A 629 19.16 20.54 10.83
CA LYS A 629 18.12 20.34 11.86
C LYS A 629 17.67 18.88 11.88
N LYS A 630 17.51 18.27 13.08
CA LYS A 630 17.11 16.85 13.24
C LYS A 630 15.89 16.45 12.39
N LYS A 631 14.88 17.31 12.31
CA LYS A 631 13.63 17.06 11.55
C LYS A 631 13.82 17.06 10.03
N THR A 632 14.77 17.83 9.48
CA THR A 632 14.99 18.05 8.03
C THR A 632 16.43 17.70 7.61
N LYS A 633 17.08 16.81 8.36
CA LYS A 633 18.50 16.47 8.20
C LYS A 633 18.75 15.81 6.84
N ASN A 634 19.56 16.44 5.99
CA ASN A 634 20.02 15.89 4.72
C ASN A 634 21.48 16.32 4.44
N PHE A 635 22.44 15.59 5.02
CA PHE A 635 23.87 15.86 4.79
C PHE A 635 24.38 15.33 3.45
N TYR A 636 23.60 14.49 2.76
CA TYR A 636 23.97 13.95 1.45
C TYR A 636 24.12 15.05 0.40
N ILE A 637 23.49 16.21 0.58
CA ILE A 637 23.63 17.37 -0.32
C ILE A 637 25.06 17.88 -0.35
N PHE A 638 25.71 18.05 0.80
CA PHE A 638 27.10 18.53 0.85
C PHE A 638 28.07 17.48 0.32
N ALA A 639 27.81 16.20 0.60
CA ALA A 639 28.58 15.11 0.01
C ALA A 639 28.42 15.08 -1.52
N ALA A 640 27.22 15.29 -2.04
CA ALA A 640 26.95 15.37 -3.47
C ALA A 640 27.65 16.57 -4.11
N GLN A 641 27.56 17.77 -3.52
CA GLN A 641 28.30 18.95 -3.99
C GLN A 641 29.81 18.68 -4.05
N PHE A 642 30.37 18.03 -3.02
CA PHE A 642 31.78 17.67 -3.01
C PHE A 642 32.15 16.69 -4.14
N ILE A 643 31.35 15.63 -4.33
CA ILE A 643 31.57 14.64 -5.40
C ILE A 643 31.50 15.29 -6.78
N SER A 644 30.48 16.12 -7.04
CA SER A 644 30.30 16.79 -8.33
C SER A 644 31.41 17.82 -8.60
N CYS A 645 31.84 18.58 -7.59
CA CYS A 645 33.01 19.46 -7.70
C CYS A 645 34.29 18.68 -8.00
N LEU A 646 34.49 17.51 -7.37
CA LEU A 646 35.65 16.66 -7.63
C LEU A 646 35.65 16.15 -9.08
N ILE A 647 34.50 15.68 -9.59
CA ILE A 647 34.34 15.25 -10.99
C ILE A 647 34.66 16.41 -11.93
N MET A 648 34.11 17.60 -11.67
CA MET A 648 34.38 18.80 -12.46
C MET A 648 35.88 19.14 -12.47
N ILE A 649 36.55 19.13 -11.31
CA ILE A 649 37.99 19.40 -11.21
C ILE A 649 38.80 18.37 -12.01
N ILE A 650 38.44 17.08 -11.94
CA ILE A 650 39.11 16.02 -12.71
C ILE A 650 38.97 16.29 -14.22
N VAL A 651 37.78 16.64 -14.70
CA VAL A 651 37.53 16.88 -16.14
C VAL A 651 38.27 18.13 -16.65
N VAL A 652 38.42 19.16 -15.82
CA VAL A 652 39.06 20.43 -16.20
C VAL A 652 40.58 20.37 -16.12
N TYR A 653 41.14 19.67 -15.12
CA TYR A 653 42.58 19.72 -14.83
C TYR A 653 43.35 18.46 -15.21
N ALA A 654 42.68 17.31 -15.44
CA ALA A 654 43.42 16.11 -15.80
C ALA A 654 43.92 16.16 -17.26
N PRO A 655 45.20 15.81 -17.52
CA PRO A 655 45.82 15.92 -18.85
C PRO A 655 45.14 15.10 -19.95
N VAL A 656 44.53 13.96 -19.58
CA VAL A 656 43.86 13.06 -20.53
C VAL A 656 42.68 13.79 -21.18
N PHE A 657 41.78 14.37 -20.37
CA PHE A 657 40.61 15.08 -20.90
C PHE A 657 41.01 16.32 -21.71
N ASN A 658 42.05 17.04 -21.28
CA ASN A 658 42.53 18.21 -21.98
C ASN A 658 43.03 17.89 -23.41
N ARG A 659 43.67 16.73 -23.59
CA ARG A 659 44.18 16.29 -24.90
C ARG A 659 43.10 15.71 -25.81
N THR A 660 42.18 14.91 -25.26
CA THR A 660 41.22 14.15 -26.07
C THR A 660 39.91 14.88 -26.31
N PHE A 661 39.46 15.73 -25.37
CA PHE A 661 38.14 16.38 -25.42
C PHE A 661 38.22 17.91 -25.46
N ASN A 662 39.41 18.47 -25.70
CA ASN A 662 39.65 19.90 -25.80
C ASN A 662 39.21 20.71 -24.56
N THR A 663 39.16 20.11 -23.38
CA THR A 663 39.06 20.88 -22.13
C THR A 663 40.37 21.61 -21.86
N ARG A 664 40.30 22.73 -21.15
CA ARG A 664 41.50 23.51 -20.81
C ARG A 664 41.43 23.99 -19.36
N PRO A 665 42.57 24.04 -18.65
CA PRO A 665 42.58 24.53 -17.28
C PRO A 665 42.19 26.00 -17.25
N ILE A 666 41.32 26.35 -16.31
CA ILE A 666 40.82 27.71 -16.10
C ILE A 666 41.53 28.38 -14.93
N GLN A 667 41.52 29.71 -14.93
CA GLN A 667 42.03 30.51 -13.82
C GLN A 667 41.05 30.51 -12.64
N VAL A 668 41.61 30.70 -11.45
CA VAL A 668 40.89 30.67 -10.17
C VAL A 668 39.71 31.65 -10.11
N GLN A 669 39.82 32.83 -10.74
CA GLN A 669 38.73 33.81 -10.76
C GLN A 669 37.43 33.27 -11.37
N PHE A 670 37.53 32.47 -12.44
CA PHE A 670 36.37 31.87 -13.12
C PHE A 670 35.84 30.63 -12.40
N LEU A 671 36.49 30.19 -11.33
CA LEU A 671 35.96 29.18 -10.41
C LEU A 671 35.08 29.83 -9.33
N PHE A 672 35.46 31.03 -8.83
CA PHE A 672 34.71 31.70 -7.76
C PHE A 672 33.60 32.63 -8.25
N LEU A 673 33.75 33.24 -9.42
CA LEU A 673 32.73 34.12 -10.00
C LEU A 673 31.36 33.41 -10.16
N PRO A 674 31.26 32.19 -10.69
CA PRO A 674 29.99 31.47 -10.77
C PRO A 674 29.29 31.28 -9.41
N ILE A 675 30.06 31.11 -8.34
CA ILE A 675 29.53 30.93 -6.97
C ILE A 675 28.81 32.20 -6.52
N LEU A 676 29.35 33.39 -6.84
CA LEU A 676 28.67 34.66 -6.55
C LEU A 676 27.35 34.80 -7.32
N PHE A 677 27.34 34.43 -8.60
CA PHE A 677 26.11 34.44 -9.41
C PHE A 677 25.10 33.42 -8.91
N SER A 678 25.54 32.28 -8.36
CA SER A 678 24.66 31.27 -7.78
C SER A 678 23.85 31.79 -6.58
N LEU A 679 24.40 32.75 -5.83
CA LEU A 679 23.73 33.41 -4.71
C LEU A 679 22.55 34.26 -5.19
N VAL A 680 22.65 34.86 -6.39
CA VAL A 680 21.53 35.59 -7.01
C VAL A 680 20.37 34.64 -7.31
N ILE A 681 20.64 33.46 -7.86
CA ILE A 681 19.63 32.43 -8.13
C ILE A 681 18.94 32.01 -6.82
N PHE A 682 19.74 31.73 -5.79
CA PHE A 682 19.24 31.34 -4.48
C PHE A 682 18.35 32.42 -3.84
N LEU A 683 18.79 33.68 -3.85
CA LEU A 683 18.01 34.80 -3.31
C LEU A 683 16.72 35.04 -4.11
N ALA A 684 16.77 34.93 -5.44
CA ALA A 684 15.59 35.09 -6.29
C ALA A 684 14.50 34.04 -5.97
N ASP A 685 14.90 32.78 -5.79
CA ASP A 685 13.94 31.72 -5.42
C ASP A 685 13.43 31.84 -3.97
N GLU A 686 14.27 32.24 -3.01
CA GLU A 686 13.80 32.51 -1.65
C GLU A 686 12.82 33.69 -1.59
N LEU A 687 13.04 34.73 -2.39
CA LEU A 687 12.10 35.85 -2.53
C LEU A 687 10.77 35.37 -3.16
N ARG A 688 10.81 34.52 -4.18
CA ARG A 688 9.61 33.87 -4.75
C ARG A 688 8.86 33.08 -3.67
N LYS A 689 9.53 32.22 -2.91
CA LYS A 689 8.91 31.44 -1.82
C LYS A 689 8.29 32.33 -0.75
N LEU A 690 8.94 33.45 -0.40
CA LEU A 690 8.40 34.43 0.54
C LEU A 690 7.10 35.05 0.02
N MET A 691 7.05 35.40 -1.28
CA MET A 691 5.85 35.96 -1.92
C MET A 691 4.69 34.95 -1.95
N VAL A 692 4.98 33.67 -2.21
CA VAL A 692 4.00 32.56 -2.16
C VAL A 692 3.42 32.41 -0.75
N ARG A 693 4.27 32.46 0.29
CA ARG A 693 3.80 32.38 1.68
C ARG A 693 2.93 33.58 2.09
N ARG A 694 3.18 34.76 1.52
CA ARG A 694 2.39 35.98 1.74
C ARG A 694 1.14 36.08 0.86
N LYS A 695 0.80 35.05 0.07
CA LYS A 695 -0.39 34.97 -0.79
C LYS A 695 -0.51 36.10 -1.84
N PHE A 696 0.59 36.49 -2.47
CA PHE A 696 0.50 37.39 -3.63
C PHE A 696 -0.13 36.64 -4.83
N ILE A 697 -1.35 37.04 -5.22
CA ILE A 697 -2.31 36.32 -6.10
C ILE A 697 -1.72 35.85 -7.44
N PHE A 698 -0.81 36.61 -8.04
CA PHE A 698 -0.23 36.29 -9.35
C PHE A 698 0.88 35.23 -9.26
N LEU A 699 1.74 35.31 -8.26
CA LEU A 699 2.87 34.39 -8.09
C LEU A 699 2.46 33.07 -7.44
N ASP A 700 1.40 33.06 -6.62
CA ASP A 700 0.84 31.83 -6.05
C ASP A 700 0.25 30.91 -7.15
N LYS A 701 -0.14 31.46 -8.30
CA LYS A 701 -0.62 30.68 -9.47
C LYS A 701 0.50 30.13 -10.35
N ILE A 702 1.69 30.75 -10.29
CA ILE A 702 2.89 30.41 -11.09
C ILE A 702 3.85 29.52 -10.28
N ALA A 703 3.89 29.71 -8.97
CA ALA A 703 4.56 28.80 -8.06
C ALA A 703 3.86 27.45 -8.06
N TRP A 704 4.67 26.40 -8.12
CA TRP A 704 4.20 25.03 -8.19
C TRP A 704 3.96 24.42 -6.82
#